data_AF-A0A8A0RKE7-F1
#
_entry.id   AF-A0A8A0RKE7-F1
#
_cell.length_a   1.000
_cell.length_b   1.000
_cell.length_c   1.000
_cell.angle_alpha   90.00
_cell.angle_beta   90.00
_cell.angle_gamma   90.00
#
_symmetry.space_group_name_H-M   'P 1'
#
loop_
_entity.id
_entity.type
_entity.pdbx_description
1 polymer ?
#
loop_
_entity_poly.entity_id
_entity_poly.type
_entity_poly.pdbx_seq_one_letter_code
_entity_poly.pdbx_strand_id
1 'polypeptide(L)'
;MIVTFLMDDVYEKVAKKFAARKGFKYLRIKHEEEVSEIEEDFVFVLSPEKITEKLLDKCYKASCERNVFFGFITSLNDEIINRKLDNFEIESTLNFEKAMLILRKENKSIEHELNAYVLTRRGCTVDNIASFISEKLLLSVVMDGNRRHLHLNDGKICGINSAVDINEIYKYFPECENCEYKRIEAEKFNIECMFMNSCSSTLISTSEKGRYINVGMNILKNAKALISAYRPKEGYISEALLYYFLVNKGYKMGEILYILNMNSYHHGSDYFPFVLLGFPNTKILADNEKPNFDTKVTVEHNGINIDISELDYFIEVNIDLSKEPDKFEKILNRKYRVFAENVICDDIYYSIIPYKARKFLKVFVYSWKKINKELRIKIDLEDESKNDLVIISNKYKSMQKLEMLGFRHQKIKGKIRNYSMYAITIIESMDESFRNLKNSDFLKKLEKLKQMEKDLYTSLKDMLLSQNPRFFVEEYRNNVVTRCADSRFHEEHQCPFCGNPLSMKESYNGLLDIKRLSAFCSNCHNVFDVPFYGEKIKYPLIEIKNYSGDSIEFFIHVKNLNPYITNNCICFNVWCENRSEFENLILTKEFEIFELNPNSNKSIEVSVCLKDTTKKVNQTYCLYVYWFENFDIFVSTYTFKLKNI
;
A
#
# COMPACT_ATOMS: atom_id res chain seq x y z
N MET A 1 -25.71 -17.93 14.76
CA MET A 1 -25.91 -17.51 16.16
C MET A 1 -26.31 -16.03 16.21
N ILE A 2 -27.11 -15.61 17.19
CA ILE A 2 -27.46 -14.20 17.44
C ILE A 2 -26.75 -13.75 18.71
N VAL A 3 -26.10 -12.58 18.64
CA VAL A 3 -25.23 -12.06 19.71
C VAL A 3 -25.70 -10.66 20.12
N THR A 4 -25.69 -10.40 21.43
CA THR A 4 -26.05 -9.09 22.01
C THR A 4 -25.15 -8.76 23.20
N PHE A 5 -25.00 -7.48 23.52
CA PHE A 5 -24.33 -7.03 24.74
C PHE A 5 -25.28 -7.05 25.94
N LEU A 6 -24.75 -7.35 27.13
CA LEU A 6 -25.50 -7.41 28.40
C LEU A 6 -26.27 -6.13 28.75
N MET A 7 -25.85 -4.96 28.23
CA MET A 7 -26.46 -3.66 28.52
C MET A 7 -27.27 -3.10 27.35
N ASP A 8 -27.82 -3.94 26.47
CA ASP A 8 -28.58 -3.50 25.30
C ASP A 8 -30.08 -3.83 25.41
N ASP A 9 -30.73 -3.42 26.51
CA ASP A 9 -32.06 -3.91 26.93
C ASP A 9 -33.11 -4.05 25.82
N VAL A 10 -33.22 -3.08 24.90
CA VAL A 10 -34.21 -3.16 23.82
C VAL A 10 -33.79 -4.11 22.71
N TYR A 11 -32.57 -3.95 22.19
CA TYR A 11 -32.00 -4.82 21.15
C TYR A 11 -31.88 -6.26 21.65
N GLU A 12 -31.54 -6.44 22.91
CA GLU A 12 -31.45 -7.72 23.61
C GLU A 12 -32.81 -8.42 23.66
N LYS A 13 -33.85 -7.73 24.10
CA LYS A 13 -35.22 -8.27 24.14
C LYS A 13 -35.70 -8.68 22.75
N VAL A 14 -35.50 -7.81 21.76
CA VAL A 14 -35.91 -8.05 20.37
C VAL A 14 -35.15 -9.25 19.79
N ALA A 15 -33.83 -9.29 19.95
CA ALA A 15 -32.97 -10.38 19.48
C ALA A 15 -33.30 -11.72 20.12
N LYS A 16 -33.52 -11.74 21.44
CA LYS A 16 -33.85 -12.97 22.19
C LYS A 16 -35.20 -13.54 21.74
N LYS A 17 -36.22 -12.68 21.56
CA LYS A 17 -37.54 -13.07 21.04
C LYS A 17 -37.42 -13.62 19.62
N PHE A 18 -36.68 -12.94 18.76
CA PHE A 18 -36.46 -13.36 17.38
C PHE A 18 -35.70 -14.70 17.31
N ALA A 19 -34.63 -14.86 18.09
CA ALA A 19 -33.83 -16.08 18.16
C ALA A 19 -34.69 -17.28 18.54
N ALA A 20 -35.51 -17.15 19.59
CA ALA A 20 -36.43 -18.20 20.02
C ALA A 20 -37.46 -18.55 18.93
N ARG A 21 -38.03 -17.55 18.25
CA ARG A 21 -39.03 -17.76 17.20
C ARG A 21 -38.48 -18.46 15.96
N LYS A 22 -37.24 -18.14 15.56
CA LYS A 22 -36.61 -18.69 14.34
C LYS A 22 -35.65 -19.87 14.62
N GLY A 23 -35.53 -20.30 15.88
CA GLY A 23 -34.67 -21.43 16.27
C GLY A 23 -33.17 -21.14 16.21
N PHE A 24 -32.75 -19.88 16.36
CA PHE A 24 -31.34 -19.52 16.41
C PHE A 24 -30.77 -19.66 17.83
N LYS A 25 -29.52 -20.12 17.94
CA LYS A 25 -28.72 -19.98 19.17
C LYS A 25 -28.58 -18.50 19.52
N TYR A 26 -28.77 -18.16 20.79
CA TYR A 26 -28.62 -16.81 21.32
C TYR A 26 -27.48 -16.78 22.35
N LEU A 27 -26.55 -15.84 22.17
CA LEU A 27 -25.42 -15.61 23.07
C LEU A 27 -25.46 -14.16 23.57
N ARG A 28 -25.16 -13.99 24.85
CA ARG A 28 -25.02 -12.69 25.48
C ARG A 28 -23.59 -12.54 25.96
N ILE A 29 -22.94 -11.46 25.55
CA ILE A 29 -21.57 -11.13 25.94
C ILE A 29 -21.54 -9.87 26.81
N LYS A 30 -20.54 -9.75 27.68
CA LYS A 30 -20.31 -8.54 28.49
C LYS A 30 -19.36 -7.58 27.79
N HIS A 31 -18.32 -8.12 27.15
CA HIS A 31 -17.26 -7.36 26.50
C HIS A 31 -16.94 -7.91 25.11
N GLU A 32 -16.42 -7.05 24.23
CA GLU A 32 -16.10 -7.40 22.85
C GLU A 32 -14.96 -8.42 22.72
N GLU A 33 -14.16 -8.60 23.77
CA GLU A 33 -13.15 -9.65 23.87
C GLU A 33 -13.76 -11.05 23.76
N GLU A 34 -14.99 -11.27 24.24
CA GLU A 34 -15.67 -12.58 24.19
C GLU A 34 -16.00 -13.02 22.75
N VAL A 35 -15.90 -12.14 21.75
CA VAL A 35 -16.03 -12.51 20.33
C VAL A 35 -14.97 -13.55 19.93
N SER A 36 -13.80 -13.56 20.59
CA SER A 36 -12.78 -14.58 20.34
C SER A 36 -13.20 -15.99 20.77
N GLU A 37 -14.34 -16.17 21.44
CA GLU A 37 -14.85 -17.49 21.87
C GLU A 37 -15.94 -18.03 20.94
N ILE A 38 -16.42 -17.24 19.97
CA ILE A 38 -17.52 -17.64 19.07
C ILE A 38 -17.00 -18.49 17.91
N GLU A 39 -17.48 -19.74 17.80
CA GLU A 39 -17.03 -20.72 16.80
C GLU A 39 -17.96 -20.89 15.59
N GLU A 40 -19.11 -20.23 15.57
CA GLU A 40 -20.12 -20.34 14.51
C GLU A 40 -20.46 -18.97 13.91
N ASP A 41 -20.92 -18.95 12.66
CA ASP A 41 -21.38 -17.70 12.02
C ASP A 41 -22.38 -16.96 12.92
N PHE A 42 -22.13 -15.67 13.12
CA PHE A 42 -22.87 -14.90 14.11
C PHE A 42 -23.34 -13.55 13.59
N VAL A 43 -24.43 -13.05 14.15
CA VAL A 43 -24.93 -11.72 13.84
C VAL A 43 -25.17 -10.96 15.12
N PHE A 44 -24.64 -9.75 15.19
CA PHE A 44 -24.90 -8.85 16.29
C PHE A 44 -26.22 -8.12 16.08
N VAL A 45 -27.05 -8.03 17.12
CA VAL A 45 -28.23 -7.15 17.13
C VAL A 45 -27.98 -6.09 18.19
N LEU A 46 -27.67 -4.87 17.76
CA LEU A 46 -27.25 -3.79 18.67
C LEU A 46 -27.46 -2.40 18.06
N SER A 47 -27.40 -1.40 18.92
CA SER A 47 -27.47 0.01 18.50
C SER A 47 -26.32 0.41 17.57
N PRO A 48 -26.54 1.30 16.58
CA PRO A 48 -25.50 1.67 15.61
C PRO A 48 -24.25 2.26 16.26
N GLU A 49 -24.41 2.95 17.39
CA GLU A 49 -23.35 3.60 18.16
C GLU A 49 -22.38 2.60 18.80
N LYS A 50 -22.83 1.37 19.06
CA LYS A 50 -22.02 0.28 19.62
C LYS A 50 -21.17 -0.44 18.57
N ILE A 51 -21.36 -0.16 17.28
CA ILE A 51 -20.48 -0.67 16.23
C ILE A 51 -19.20 0.18 16.22
N THR A 52 -18.21 -0.26 17.00
CA THR A 52 -16.90 0.39 17.12
C THR A 52 -15.86 -0.31 16.26
N GLU A 53 -14.76 0.39 15.97
CA GLU A 53 -13.63 -0.20 15.26
C GLU A 53 -12.96 -1.32 16.06
N LYS A 54 -12.98 -1.24 17.40
CA LYS A 54 -12.45 -2.28 18.30
C LYS A 54 -13.27 -3.57 18.19
N LEU A 55 -14.60 -3.46 18.18
CA LEU A 55 -15.49 -4.60 17.95
C LEU A 55 -15.26 -5.21 16.56
N LEU A 56 -15.14 -4.37 15.52
CA LEU A 56 -14.88 -4.83 14.17
C LEU A 56 -13.55 -5.59 14.05
N ASP A 57 -12.46 -5.09 14.66
CA ASP A 57 -11.17 -5.80 14.71
C ASP A 57 -11.29 -7.21 15.29
N LYS A 58 -12.06 -7.38 16.38
CA LYS A 58 -12.31 -8.70 16.99
C LYS A 58 -13.08 -9.61 16.04
N CYS A 59 -14.12 -9.09 15.39
CA CYS A 59 -14.89 -9.86 14.41
C CYS A 59 -14.06 -10.26 13.18
N TYR A 60 -13.22 -9.36 12.66
CA TYR A 60 -12.34 -9.70 11.53
C TYR A 60 -11.31 -10.75 11.91
N LYS A 61 -10.69 -10.66 13.10
CA LYS A 61 -9.78 -11.69 13.61
C LYS A 61 -10.45 -13.04 13.69
N ALA A 62 -11.67 -13.10 14.24
CA ALA A 62 -12.45 -14.34 14.26
C ALA A 62 -12.67 -14.91 12.85
N SER A 63 -12.99 -14.05 11.88
CA SER A 63 -13.18 -14.45 10.48
C SER A 63 -11.90 -14.98 9.83
N CYS A 64 -10.78 -14.27 9.98
CA CYS A 64 -9.49 -14.67 9.42
C CYS A 64 -8.94 -15.95 10.06
N GLU A 65 -9.04 -16.09 11.38
CA GLU A 65 -8.41 -17.20 12.10
C GLU A 65 -9.23 -18.48 12.07
N ARG A 66 -10.56 -18.36 12.12
CA ARG A 66 -11.47 -19.51 12.30
C ARG A 66 -12.45 -19.71 11.16
N ASN A 67 -12.43 -18.85 10.14
CA ASN A 67 -13.39 -18.90 9.03
C ASN A 67 -14.85 -18.83 9.51
N VAL A 68 -15.09 -17.94 10.48
CA VAL A 68 -16.41 -17.61 11.03
C VAL A 68 -16.87 -16.28 10.44
N PHE A 69 -18.05 -16.24 9.84
CA PHE A 69 -18.57 -15.04 9.21
C PHE A 69 -19.52 -14.28 10.11
N PHE A 70 -19.53 -12.95 9.97
CA PHE A 70 -20.31 -12.09 10.85
C PHE A 70 -21.04 -10.99 10.11
N GLY A 71 -22.05 -10.43 10.77
CA GLY A 71 -22.75 -9.22 10.34
C GLY A 71 -23.41 -8.49 11.50
N PHE A 72 -24.01 -7.34 11.22
CA PHE A 72 -24.71 -6.52 12.19
C PHE A 72 -26.13 -6.20 11.73
N ILE A 73 -27.12 -6.45 12.58
CA ILE A 73 -28.46 -5.92 12.44
C ILE A 73 -28.60 -4.72 13.36
N THR A 74 -28.88 -3.57 12.76
CA THR A 74 -28.98 -2.31 13.48
C THR A 74 -29.99 -1.37 12.83
N SER A 75 -30.45 -0.40 13.62
CA SER A 75 -31.36 0.68 13.23
C SER A 75 -31.36 1.78 14.28
N LEU A 76 -31.87 2.95 13.90
CA LEU A 76 -32.14 4.09 14.80
C LEU A 76 -33.50 4.00 15.53
N ASN A 77 -34.35 3.03 15.19
CA ASN A 77 -35.66 2.82 15.81
C ASN A 77 -35.98 1.32 15.91
N ASP A 78 -36.53 0.92 17.04
CA ASP A 78 -36.95 -0.45 17.40
C ASP A 78 -37.96 -1.06 16.42
N GLU A 79 -38.90 -0.28 15.90
CA GLU A 79 -39.90 -0.75 14.93
C GLU A 79 -39.22 -1.26 13.66
N ILE A 80 -38.21 -0.53 13.18
CA ILE A 80 -37.45 -0.89 11.98
C ILE A 80 -36.64 -2.17 12.25
N ILE A 81 -36.10 -2.36 13.45
CA ILE A 81 -35.35 -3.58 13.81
C ILE A 81 -36.29 -4.78 13.80
N ASN A 82 -37.45 -4.66 14.43
CA ASN A 82 -38.46 -5.71 14.42
C ASN A 82 -38.86 -6.05 12.99
N ARG A 83 -39.14 -5.04 12.15
CA ARG A 83 -39.46 -5.24 10.73
C ARG A 83 -38.34 -5.94 9.96
N LYS A 84 -37.08 -5.56 10.17
CA LYS A 84 -35.92 -6.22 9.53
C LYS A 84 -35.78 -7.67 9.92
N LEU A 85 -35.97 -7.98 11.20
CA LEU A 85 -35.91 -9.33 11.71
C LEU A 85 -37.11 -10.16 11.24
N ASP A 86 -38.32 -9.58 11.19
CA ASP A 86 -39.53 -10.23 10.68
C ASP A 86 -39.40 -10.59 9.19
N ASN A 87 -38.84 -9.68 8.39
CA ASN A 87 -38.62 -9.86 6.95
C ASN A 87 -37.31 -10.60 6.62
N PHE A 88 -36.66 -11.21 7.61
CA PHE A 88 -35.43 -11.95 7.39
C PHE A 88 -35.69 -13.22 6.56
N GLU A 89 -34.99 -13.30 5.43
CA GLU A 89 -34.89 -14.47 4.56
C GLU A 89 -33.42 -14.78 4.31
N ILE A 90 -33.06 -16.07 4.38
CA ILE A 90 -31.70 -16.55 4.11
C ILE A 90 -31.40 -16.46 2.61
N GLU A 91 -32.40 -16.69 1.78
CA GLU A 91 -32.26 -16.81 0.34
C GLU A 91 -33.26 -15.90 -0.35
N SER A 92 -32.87 -15.28 -1.45
CA SER A 92 -33.77 -14.52 -2.31
C SER A 92 -33.35 -14.73 -3.77
N THR A 93 -34.33 -14.93 -4.64
CA THR A 93 -34.10 -15.09 -6.08
C THR A 93 -34.43 -13.78 -6.79
N LEU A 94 -33.51 -13.30 -7.60
CA LEU A 94 -33.69 -12.08 -8.40
C LEU A 94 -33.22 -12.31 -9.82
N ASN A 95 -33.92 -11.69 -10.77
CA ASN A 95 -33.44 -11.60 -12.16
C ASN A 95 -32.39 -10.48 -12.23
N PHE A 96 -31.13 -10.85 -12.46
CA PHE A 96 -30.00 -9.93 -12.45
C PHE A 96 -30.06 -8.90 -13.59
N GLU A 97 -30.57 -9.28 -14.76
CA GLU A 97 -30.70 -8.36 -15.91
C GLU A 97 -31.58 -7.16 -15.57
N LYS A 98 -32.59 -7.36 -14.71
CA LYS A 98 -33.50 -6.29 -14.26
C LYS A 98 -33.05 -5.64 -12.95
N ALA A 99 -32.51 -6.42 -12.03
CA ALA A 99 -32.22 -5.97 -10.67
C ALA A 99 -30.79 -5.43 -10.48
N MET A 100 -29.81 -5.82 -11.30
CA MET A 100 -28.41 -5.52 -11.07
C MET A 100 -28.00 -4.19 -11.71
N LEU A 101 -27.56 -3.25 -10.89
CA LEU A 101 -27.04 -1.95 -11.30
C LEU A 101 -25.64 -1.71 -10.70
N ILE A 102 -24.68 -1.41 -11.58
CA ILE A 102 -23.29 -1.11 -11.24
C ILE A 102 -23.01 0.36 -11.53
N LEU A 103 -22.68 1.13 -10.49
CA LEU A 103 -22.35 2.55 -10.58
C LEU A 103 -20.84 2.75 -10.47
N ARG A 104 -20.27 3.48 -11.43
CA ARG A 104 -18.82 3.68 -11.57
C ARG A 104 -18.44 5.15 -11.51
N LYS A 105 -17.27 5.44 -10.94
CA LYS A 105 -16.73 6.81 -10.84
C LYS A 105 -15.96 7.26 -12.09
N GLU A 106 -15.66 6.36 -13.02
CA GLU A 106 -14.87 6.60 -14.22
C GLU A 106 -15.71 7.19 -15.37
N ASN A 107 -15.08 8.07 -16.15
CA ASN A 107 -15.70 8.66 -17.34
C ASN A 107 -15.65 7.75 -18.57
N LYS A 108 -14.69 6.82 -18.62
CA LYS A 108 -14.48 5.95 -19.78
C LYS A 108 -15.56 4.89 -19.83
N SER A 109 -16.22 4.77 -20.98
CA SER A 109 -17.07 3.61 -21.28
C SER A 109 -16.23 2.33 -21.22
N ILE A 110 -16.89 1.22 -20.91
CA ILE A 110 -16.30 -0.11 -21.00
C ILE A 110 -17.21 -0.96 -21.85
N GLU A 111 -16.60 -1.81 -22.67
CA GLU A 111 -17.31 -2.86 -23.38
C GLU A 111 -17.57 -4.01 -22.41
N HIS A 112 -18.83 -4.45 -22.31
CA HIS A 112 -19.22 -5.59 -21.48
C HIS A 112 -20.51 -6.22 -22.02
N GLU A 113 -20.70 -7.53 -21.81
CA GLU A 113 -21.97 -8.24 -22.03
C GLU A 113 -22.49 -8.85 -20.71
N LEU A 114 -22.15 -8.24 -19.58
CA LEU A 114 -22.69 -8.62 -18.28
C LEU A 114 -24.21 -8.40 -18.22
N ASN A 115 -24.93 -9.29 -17.55
CA ASN A 115 -26.37 -9.16 -17.24
C ASN A 115 -26.59 -8.13 -16.11
N ALA A 116 -26.19 -6.88 -16.37
CA ALA A 116 -26.28 -5.76 -15.43
C ALA A 116 -26.32 -4.42 -16.17
N TYR A 117 -27.03 -3.45 -15.61
CA TYR A 117 -26.92 -2.05 -16.03
C TYR A 117 -25.63 -1.47 -15.48
N VAL A 118 -24.72 -1.00 -16.35
CA VAL A 118 -23.45 -0.40 -15.93
C VAL A 118 -23.42 1.08 -16.30
N LEU A 119 -23.47 1.95 -15.29
CA LEU A 119 -23.41 3.39 -15.48
C LEU A 119 -22.00 3.91 -15.21
N THR A 120 -21.43 4.60 -16.19
CA THR A 120 -20.21 5.42 -16.00
C THR A 120 -20.54 6.67 -15.18
N ARG A 121 -19.52 7.46 -14.80
CA ARG A 121 -19.71 8.72 -14.07
C ARG A 121 -20.75 9.61 -14.75
N ARG A 122 -20.69 9.76 -16.07
CA ARG A 122 -21.63 10.58 -16.85
C ARG A 122 -23.06 10.05 -16.83
N GLY A 123 -23.22 8.73 -16.76
CA GLY A 123 -24.52 8.06 -16.69
C GLY A 123 -25.13 8.06 -15.28
N CYS A 124 -24.32 8.25 -14.24
CA CYS A 124 -24.77 8.37 -12.86
C CYS A 124 -25.40 9.75 -12.60
N THR A 125 -26.58 10.00 -13.18
CA THR A 125 -27.38 11.20 -12.97
C THR A 125 -28.57 10.92 -12.05
N VAL A 126 -29.17 11.98 -11.50
CA VAL A 126 -30.38 11.87 -10.67
C VAL A 126 -31.51 11.18 -11.43
N ASP A 127 -31.77 11.62 -12.67
CA ASP A 127 -32.90 11.12 -13.45
C ASP A 127 -32.71 9.63 -13.83
N ASN A 128 -31.49 9.23 -14.20
CA ASN A 128 -31.17 7.83 -14.53
C ASN A 128 -31.23 6.92 -13.30
N ILE A 129 -30.78 7.40 -12.13
CA ILE A 129 -30.83 6.56 -10.92
C ILE A 129 -32.26 6.46 -10.41
N ALA A 130 -33.04 7.56 -10.50
CA ALA A 130 -34.43 7.61 -10.09
C ALA A 130 -35.33 6.61 -10.84
N SER A 131 -35.00 6.22 -12.08
CA SER A 131 -35.78 5.22 -12.82
C SER A 131 -35.69 3.81 -12.24
N PHE A 132 -34.69 3.52 -11.39
CA PHE A 132 -34.49 2.19 -10.81
C PHE A 132 -34.98 2.08 -9.36
N ILE A 133 -35.19 3.20 -8.65
CA ILE A 133 -35.35 3.21 -7.17
C ILE A 133 -36.54 2.39 -6.65
N SER A 134 -37.59 2.19 -7.45
CA SER A 134 -38.79 1.45 -7.07
C SER A 134 -38.63 -0.06 -7.21
N GLU A 135 -37.69 -0.54 -8.04
CA GLU A 135 -37.45 -1.96 -8.26
C GLU A 135 -36.64 -2.56 -7.10
N LYS A 136 -36.69 -3.89 -6.92
CA LYS A 136 -35.78 -4.56 -5.99
C LYS A 136 -34.38 -4.61 -6.60
N LEU A 137 -33.45 -3.82 -6.06
CA LEU A 137 -32.13 -3.64 -6.67
C LEU A 137 -31.01 -4.44 -5.97
N LEU A 138 -30.08 -4.92 -6.79
CA LEU A 138 -28.74 -5.32 -6.42
C LEU A 138 -27.78 -4.22 -6.87
N LEU A 139 -27.19 -3.50 -5.92
CA LEU A 139 -26.34 -2.36 -6.20
C LEU A 139 -24.87 -2.67 -5.96
N SER A 140 -24.02 -2.36 -6.94
CA SER A 140 -22.57 -2.34 -6.77
C SER A 140 -22.04 -0.95 -7.08
N VAL A 141 -21.58 -0.22 -6.07
CA VAL A 141 -21.35 1.23 -6.16
C VAL A 141 -19.91 1.57 -5.84
N VAL A 142 -19.23 2.22 -6.77
CA VAL A 142 -17.95 2.92 -6.54
C VAL A 142 -18.13 4.39 -6.85
N MET A 143 -18.26 5.23 -5.82
CA MET A 143 -18.59 6.65 -5.99
C MET A 143 -17.92 7.53 -4.95
N ASP A 144 -17.61 8.77 -5.36
CA ASP A 144 -17.14 9.81 -4.46
C ASP A 144 -18.26 10.15 -3.47
N GLY A 145 -17.91 10.27 -2.19
CA GLY A 145 -18.91 10.48 -1.15
C GLY A 145 -18.33 10.89 0.18
N ASN A 146 -19.23 11.33 1.04
CA ASN A 146 -19.02 11.45 2.48
C ASN A 146 -20.28 10.93 3.16
N ARG A 147 -20.25 10.76 4.49
CA ARG A 147 -21.38 10.20 5.25
C ARG A 147 -22.74 10.80 4.90
N ARG A 148 -22.79 12.07 4.50
CA ARG A 148 -24.02 12.80 4.17
C ARG A 148 -24.51 12.56 2.74
N HIS A 149 -23.58 12.40 1.80
CA HIS A 149 -23.85 12.45 0.37
C HIS A 149 -22.98 11.48 -0.44
N LEU A 150 -23.59 10.79 -1.39
CA LEU A 150 -22.88 10.23 -2.55
C LEU A 150 -23.04 11.19 -3.72
N HIS A 151 -21.95 11.51 -4.39
CA HIS A 151 -21.91 12.52 -5.45
C HIS A 151 -22.23 11.90 -6.81
N LEU A 152 -23.35 12.33 -7.40
CA LEU A 152 -23.74 12.02 -8.78
C LEU A 152 -23.16 13.08 -9.73
N ASN A 153 -23.30 12.88 -11.04
CA ASN A 153 -22.82 13.82 -12.04
C ASN A 153 -23.56 15.17 -12.04
N ASP A 154 -24.87 15.14 -11.79
CA ASP A 154 -25.75 16.31 -11.80
C ASP A 154 -26.49 16.52 -10.45
N GLY A 155 -26.12 15.80 -9.41
CA GLY A 155 -26.82 15.80 -8.14
C GLY A 155 -26.18 14.95 -7.05
N LYS A 156 -26.95 14.55 -6.04
CA LYS A 156 -26.47 13.76 -4.91
C LYS A 156 -27.51 12.76 -4.41
N ILE A 157 -27.06 11.59 -3.95
CA ILE A 157 -27.86 10.73 -3.07
C ILE A 157 -27.66 11.25 -1.64
N CYS A 158 -28.74 11.64 -0.98
CA CYS A 158 -28.72 12.35 0.29
C CYS A 158 -29.18 11.46 1.44
N GLY A 159 -28.37 11.41 2.49
CA GLY A 159 -28.62 10.61 3.68
C GLY A 159 -29.50 11.28 4.73
N ILE A 160 -30.34 12.26 4.39
CA ILE A 160 -31.24 12.89 5.37
C ILE A 160 -32.14 11.82 5.98
N ASN A 161 -32.25 11.80 7.31
CA ASN A 161 -33.10 10.86 8.02
C ASN A 161 -34.50 11.45 8.23
N SER A 162 -35.48 11.00 7.46
CA SER A 162 -36.88 11.46 7.58
C SER A 162 -37.55 11.14 8.92
N ALA A 163 -36.97 10.26 9.74
CA ALA A 163 -37.48 9.96 11.07
C ALA A 163 -37.12 11.02 12.12
N VAL A 164 -36.31 12.03 11.76
CA VAL A 164 -35.96 13.16 12.63
C VAL A 164 -36.62 14.43 12.10
N ASP A 165 -37.02 15.33 12.98
CA ASP A 165 -37.59 16.62 12.60
C ASP A 165 -36.63 17.37 11.66
N ILE A 166 -37.15 17.75 10.49
CA ILE A 166 -36.37 18.38 9.43
C ILE A 166 -35.76 19.71 9.86
N ASN A 167 -36.44 20.48 10.73
CA ASN A 167 -35.93 21.73 11.27
C ASN A 167 -34.76 21.48 12.24
N GLU A 168 -34.81 20.38 12.99
CA GLU A 168 -33.69 19.96 13.84
C GLU A 168 -32.47 19.58 12.98
N ILE A 169 -32.70 18.87 11.87
CA ILE A 169 -31.63 18.56 10.92
C ILE A 169 -31.03 19.85 10.33
N TYR A 170 -31.86 20.78 9.86
CA TYR A 170 -31.39 22.04 9.26
C TYR A 170 -30.70 22.96 10.25
N LYS A 171 -31.09 22.94 11.54
CA LYS A 171 -30.34 23.63 12.59
C LYS A 171 -28.88 23.17 12.66
N TYR A 172 -28.63 21.87 12.46
CA TYR A 172 -27.29 21.31 12.49
C TYR A 172 -26.57 21.32 11.14
N PHE A 173 -27.32 21.40 10.04
CA PHE A 173 -26.88 21.36 8.66
C PHE A 173 -27.68 22.34 7.80
N PRO A 174 -27.47 23.66 7.91
CA PRO A 174 -28.26 24.67 7.19
C PRO A 174 -28.07 24.60 5.67
N GLU A 175 -26.92 24.10 5.19
CA GLU A 175 -26.70 23.78 3.77
C GLU A 175 -27.62 22.64 3.26
N CYS A 176 -28.14 21.86 4.21
CA CYS A 176 -29.31 20.99 4.17
C CYS A 176 -30.54 21.62 3.49
N GLU A 177 -30.88 22.83 3.89
CA GLU A 177 -32.17 23.48 3.63
C GLU A 177 -32.27 23.99 2.18
N ASN A 178 -31.24 24.70 1.73
CA ASN A 178 -31.18 25.32 0.41
C ASN A 178 -30.17 24.61 -0.49
N CYS A 179 -30.42 23.34 -0.88
CA CYS A 179 -29.50 22.71 -1.84
C CYS A 179 -29.62 23.32 -3.22
N GLU A 180 -28.47 23.68 -3.76
CA GLU A 180 -28.33 24.02 -5.17
C GLU A 180 -28.31 22.79 -6.10
N TYR A 181 -28.21 21.58 -5.54
CA TYR A 181 -28.12 20.33 -6.32
C TYR A 181 -29.42 19.55 -6.28
N LYS A 182 -29.76 18.88 -7.40
CA LYS A 182 -30.79 17.84 -7.43
C LYS A 182 -30.45 16.74 -6.40
N ARG A 183 -31.46 16.17 -5.74
CA ARG A 183 -31.29 15.18 -4.67
C ARG A 183 -32.19 13.96 -4.89
N ILE A 184 -31.65 12.79 -4.56
CA ILE A 184 -32.42 11.57 -4.29
C ILE A 184 -32.25 11.23 -2.82
N GLU A 185 -33.33 10.99 -2.10
CA GLU A 185 -33.26 10.52 -0.71
C GLU A 185 -32.80 9.07 -0.67
N ALA A 186 -31.79 8.79 0.15
CA ALA A 186 -31.19 7.46 0.31
C ALA A 186 -32.22 6.38 0.74
N GLU A 187 -33.24 6.77 1.49
CA GLU A 187 -34.30 5.86 1.95
C GLU A 187 -35.37 5.54 0.90
N LYS A 188 -35.36 6.19 -0.28
CA LYS A 188 -36.29 5.86 -1.37
C LYS A 188 -35.85 4.63 -2.17
N PHE A 189 -34.61 4.20 -2.00
CA PHE A 189 -34.10 3.02 -2.67
C PHE A 189 -34.71 1.74 -2.09
N ASN A 190 -35.28 0.91 -2.96
CA ASN A 190 -35.75 -0.43 -2.63
C ASN A 190 -34.63 -1.46 -2.89
N ILE A 191 -33.65 -1.49 -1.99
CA ILE A 191 -32.44 -2.31 -2.16
C ILE A 191 -32.66 -3.71 -1.58
N GLU A 192 -32.32 -4.75 -2.32
CA GLU A 192 -32.20 -6.09 -1.76
C GLU A 192 -30.83 -6.25 -1.09
N CYS A 193 -29.76 -6.07 -1.88
CA CYS A 193 -28.38 -6.09 -1.41
C CYS A 193 -27.58 -4.96 -2.06
N MET A 194 -26.65 -4.37 -1.31
CA MET A 194 -25.78 -3.32 -1.83
C MET A 194 -24.34 -3.50 -1.37
N PHE A 195 -23.41 -3.29 -2.30
CA PHE A 195 -22.03 -2.95 -2.01
C PHE A 195 -21.81 -1.46 -2.26
N MET A 196 -21.45 -0.73 -1.20
CA MET A 196 -21.19 0.71 -1.22
C MET A 196 -19.71 0.99 -0.93
N ASN A 197 -18.91 1.08 -2.00
CA ASN A 197 -17.50 1.46 -1.94
C ASN A 197 -17.36 2.97 -2.13
N SER A 198 -17.39 3.71 -1.02
CA SER A 198 -17.32 5.16 -1.02
C SER A 198 -16.62 5.64 0.25
N CYS A 199 -16.03 6.84 0.20
CA CYS A 199 -15.54 7.52 1.41
C CYS A 199 -16.66 7.94 2.37
N SER A 200 -17.93 7.65 2.04
CA SER A 200 -19.07 7.78 2.94
C SER A 200 -19.05 6.71 4.04
N SER A 201 -18.47 7.04 5.21
CA SER A 201 -18.56 6.15 6.37
C SER A 201 -20.02 5.89 6.76
N THR A 202 -20.35 4.60 6.86
CA THR A 202 -21.67 4.15 7.28
C THR A 202 -21.83 4.11 8.81
N LEU A 203 -20.75 4.19 9.59
CA LEU A 203 -20.82 4.15 11.06
C LEU A 203 -21.22 5.51 11.65
N ILE A 204 -22.28 5.52 12.46
CA ILE A 204 -22.74 6.73 13.15
C ILE A 204 -21.74 7.18 14.21
N SER A 205 -21.05 6.25 14.87
CA SER A 205 -20.04 6.54 15.92
C SER A 205 -18.89 7.41 15.44
N THR A 206 -18.66 7.50 14.12
CA THR A 206 -17.64 8.40 13.54
C THR A 206 -18.05 9.89 13.55
N SER A 207 -19.26 10.21 14.01
CA SER A 207 -19.71 11.59 14.21
C SER A 207 -20.91 11.69 15.16
N GLU A 208 -20.86 12.63 16.10
CA GLU A 208 -21.98 13.02 16.98
C GLU A 208 -23.31 13.29 16.24
N LYS A 209 -23.23 13.89 15.05
CA LYS A 209 -24.41 14.20 14.22
C LYS A 209 -24.81 13.11 13.22
N GLY A 210 -24.24 11.90 13.29
CA GLY A 210 -24.48 10.83 12.30
C GLY A 210 -25.93 10.33 12.26
N ARG A 211 -26.67 10.46 13.36
CA ARG A 211 -28.10 10.08 13.45
C ARG A 211 -29.05 10.94 12.61
N TYR A 212 -28.66 12.19 12.33
CA TYR A 212 -29.45 13.15 11.55
C TYR A 212 -29.30 12.94 10.05
N ILE A 213 -28.08 12.62 9.62
CA ILE A 213 -27.73 12.52 8.21
C ILE A 213 -26.64 11.46 7.99
N ASN A 214 -27.02 10.34 7.36
CA ASN A 214 -26.13 9.24 7.01
C ASN A 214 -26.71 8.42 5.84
N VAL A 215 -25.98 8.32 4.72
CA VAL A 215 -26.46 7.62 3.52
C VAL A 215 -26.66 6.13 3.78
N GLY A 216 -25.64 5.44 4.30
CA GLY A 216 -25.69 3.99 4.52
C GLY A 216 -26.77 3.59 5.52
N MET A 217 -26.96 4.36 6.59
CA MET A 217 -28.00 4.10 7.59
C MET A 217 -29.42 4.28 7.04
N ASN A 218 -29.62 5.22 6.12
CA ASN A 218 -30.94 5.42 5.50
C ASN A 218 -31.22 4.39 4.40
N ILE A 219 -30.22 4.00 3.61
CA ILE A 219 -30.31 2.85 2.69
C ILE A 219 -30.70 1.58 3.45
N LEU A 220 -30.11 1.38 4.62
CA LEU A 220 -30.39 0.24 5.47
C LEU A 220 -31.83 0.13 5.93
N LYS A 221 -32.67 1.17 5.86
CA LYS A 221 -34.08 1.06 6.24
C LYS A 221 -34.83 0.03 5.37
N ASN A 222 -34.42 -0.09 4.11
CA ASN A 222 -35.04 -1.00 3.13
C ASN A 222 -34.10 -2.12 2.67
N ALA A 223 -32.78 -1.96 2.82
CA ALA A 223 -31.81 -2.99 2.44
C ALA A 223 -31.84 -4.22 3.36
N LYS A 224 -31.80 -5.43 2.79
CA LYS A 224 -31.59 -6.67 3.55
C LYS A 224 -30.12 -6.83 3.97
N ALA A 225 -29.20 -6.49 3.06
CA ALA A 225 -27.77 -6.48 3.34
C ALA A 225 -27.08 -5.27 2.69
N LEU A 226 -26.21 -4.62 3.46
CA LEU A 226 -25.31 -3.57 2.99
C LEU A 226 -23.89 -3.94 3.39
N ILE A 227 -23.01 -4.10 2.41
CA ILE A 227 -21.56 -4.09 2.63
C ILE A 227 -21.08 -2.68 2.29
N SER A 228 -20.49 -1.99 3.25
CA SER A 228 -20.05 -0.61 3.05
C SER A 228 -18.69 -0.37 3.68
N ALA A 229 -17.95 0.58 3.11
CA ALA A 229 -16.79 1.13 3.78
C ALA A 229 -17.21 1.82 5.10
N TYR A 230 -16.44 1.60 6.17
CA TYR A 230 -16.61 2.32 7.43
C TYR A 230 -15.50 3.35 7.69
N ARG A 231 -14.43 3.32 6.87
CA ARG A 231 -13.33 4.29 6.86
C ARG A 231 -13.10 4.82 5.43
N PRO A 232 -12.50 6.00 5.26
CA PRO A 232 -12.02 6.46 3.97
C PRO A 232 -11.07 5.42 3.37
N LYS A 233 -11.25 5.12 2.09
CA LYS A 233 -10.40 4.23 1.29
C LYS A 233 -10.55 4.65 -0.17
N GLU A 234 -9.51 4.46 -0.95
CA GLU A 234 -9.64 4.53 -2.40
C GLU A 234 -10.52 3.39 -2.93
N GLY A 235 -11.66 3.73 -3.55
CA GLY A 235 -12.55 2.73 -4.15
C GLY A 235 -12.07 2.30 -5.53
N TYR A 236 -11.97 1.00 -5.76
CA TYR A 236 -11.56 0.41 -7.05
C TYR A 236 -12.75 -0.24 -7.77
N ILE A 237 -12.85 -0.05 -9.09
CA ILE A 237 -13.90 -0.70 -9.90
C ILE A 237 -13.82 -2.22 -9.94
N SER A 238 -12.62 -2.77 -9.79
CA SER A 238 -12.44 -4.22 -9.71
C SER A 238 -13.19 -4.80 -8.51
N GLU A 239 -13.30 -4.07 -7.40
CA GLU A 239 -14.06 -4.51 -6.21
C GLU A 239 -15.57 -4.55 -6.48
N ALA A 240 -16.09 -3.59 -7.24
CA ALA A 240 -17.50 -3.60 -7.63
C ALA A 240 -17.83 -4.73 -8.61
N LEU A 241 -16.91 -5.01 -9.53
CA LEU A 241 -17.03 -6.13 -10.46
C LEU A 241 -16.91 -7.48 -9.72
N LEU A 242 -15.97 -7.60 -8.77
CA LEU A 242 -15.84 -8.78 -7.92
C LEU A 242 -17.10 -9.03 -7.11
N TYR A 243 -17.66 -7.99 -6.48
CA TYR A 243 -18.94 -8.09 -5.77
C TYR A 243 -20.05 -8.65 -6.67
N TYR A 244 -20.20 -8.11 -7.89
CA TYR A 244 -21.17 -8.62 -8.87
C TYR A 244 -21.01 -10.13 -9.10
N PHE A 245 -19.79 -10.60 -9.38
CA PHE A 245 -19.57 -12.02 -9.65
C PHE A 245 -19.81 -12.91 -8.43
N LEU A 246 -19.42 -12.46 -7.23
CA LEU A 246 -19.65 -13.23 -6.01
C LEU A 246 -21.14 -13.38 -5.72
N VAL A 247 -21.91 -12.29 -5.85
CA VAL A 247 -23.37 -12.31 -5.68
C VAL A 247 -24.00 -13.22 -6.76
N ASN A 248 -23.58 -13.10 -8.02
CA ASN A 248 -24.09 -13.94 -9.12
C ASN A 248 -23.76 -15.43 -8.93
N LYS A 249 -22.63 -15.77 -8.30
CA LYS A 249 -22.26 -17.14 -7.95
C LYS A 249 -22.96 -17.67 -6.69
N GLY A 250 -23.78 -16.86 -6.02
CA GLY A 250 -24.55 -17.25 -4.84
C GLY A 250 -23.74 -17.33 -3.55
N TYR A 251 -22.65 -16.58 -3.45
CA TYR A 251 -21.89 -16.48 -2.20
C TYR A 251 -22.72 -15.87 -1.08
N LYS A 252 -22.46 -16.31 0.15
CA LYS A 252 -23.06 -15.73 1.35
C LYS A 252 -22.48 -14.32 1.60
N MET A 253 -23.29 -13.39 2.07
CA MET A 253 -22.85 -12.00 2.32
C MET A 253 -21.67 -11.91 3.31
N GLY A 254 -21.59 -12.81 4.29
CA GLY A 254 -20.46 -12.91 5.21
C GLY A 254 -19.16 -13.36 4.54
N GLU A 255 -19.25 -14.30 3.58
CA GLU A 255 -18.11 -14.72 2.74
C GLU A 255 -17.71 -13.61 1.77
N ILE A 256 -18.68 -12.89 1.20
CA ILE A 256 -18.43 -11.73 0.33
C ILE A 256 -17.69 -10.65 1.10
N LEU A 257 -18.12 -10.33 2.33
CA LEU A 257 -17.42 -9.40 3.22
C LEU A 257 -15.97 -9.82 3.43
N TYR A 258 -15.75 -11.10 3.75
CA TYR A 258 -14.41 -11.66 3.94
C TYR A 258 -13.56 -11.48 2.69
N ILE A 259 -14.06 -11.90 1.53
CA ILE A 259 -13.37 -11.82 0.25
C ILE A 259 -13.04 -10.36 -0.12
N LEU A 260 -13.97 -9.42 0.03
CA LEU A 260 -13.74 -8.01 -0.28
C LEU A 260 -12.71 -7.36 0.66
N ASN A 261 -12.75 -7.70 1.95
CA ASN A 261 -11.77 -7.22 2.92
C ASN A 261 -10.38 -7.83 2.68
N MET A 262 -10.30 -9.12 2.39
CA MET A 262 -9.02 -9.77 2.04
C MET A 262 -8.48 -9.22 0.72
N ASN A 263 -9.33 -9.03 -0.28
CA ASN A 263 -8.94 -8.38 -1.53
C ASN A 263 -8.39 -6.98 -1.27
N SER A 264 -9.08 -6.19 -0.45
CA SER A 264 -8.62 -4.86 -0.03
C SER A 264 -7.26 -4.92 0.65
N TYR A 265 -7.07 -5.85 1.59
CA TYR A 265 -5.85 -5.96 2.38
C TYR A 265 -4.63 -6.44 1.58
N HIS A 266 -4.87 -7.30 0.59
CA HIS A 266 -3.81 -7.84 -0.27
C HIS A 266 -3.46 -6.91 -1.44
N HIS A 267 -4.42 -6.13 -1.98
CA HIS A 267 -4.25 -5.43 -3.27
C HIS A 267 -4.52 -3.92 -3.25
N GLY A 268 -4.93 -3.33 -2.13
CA GLY A 268 -5.30 -1.90 -2.12
C GLY A 268 -5.30 -1.15 -0.78
N SER A 269 -4.97 -1.79 0.34
CA SER A 269 -4.97 -1.16 1.68
C SER A 269 -4.22 -2.02 2.69
N ASP A 270 -3.89 -1.46 3.86
CA ASP A 270 -3.26 -2.19 4.97
C ASP A 270 -4.25 -2.52 6.12
N TYR A 271 -5.55 -2.51 5.85
CA TYR A 271 -6.62 -2.81 6.82
C TYR A 271 -7.85 -3.40 6.12
N PHE A 272 -8.85 -3.81 6.90
CA PHE A 272 -10.16 -4.29 6.41
C PHE A 272 -11.16 -3.15 6.40
N PRO A 273 -11.51 -2.57 5.24
CA PRO A 273 -12.29 -1.32 5.16
C PRO A 273 -13.80 -1.51 5.23
N PHE A 274 -14.33 -2.72 5.04
CA PHE A 274 -15.75 -2.97 4.84
C PHE A 274 -16.42 -3.64 6.03
N VAL A 275 -17.66 -3.27 6.31
CA VAL A 275 -18.55 -3.88 7.31
C VAL A 275 -19.81 -4.43 6.65
N LEU A 276 -20.32 -5.57 7.13
CA LEU A 276 -21.63 -6.11 6.73
C LEU A 276 -22.71 -5.69 7.72
N LEU A 277 -23.71 -4.97 7.22
CA LEU A 277 -24.94 -4.63 7.92
C LEU A 277 -26.07 -5.47 7.31
N GLY A 278 -26.39 -6.57 7.96
CA GLY A 278 -27.21 -7.66 7.45
C GLY A 278 -26.82 -8.99 8.10
N PHE A 279 -27.51 -10.06 7.72
CA PHE A 279 -27.15 -11.41 8.18
C PHE A 279 -25.99 -11.96 7.33
N PRO A 280 -24.98 -12.62 7.95
CA PRO A 280 -23.86 -13.20 7.20
C PRO A 280 -24.27 -14.33 6.27
N ASN A 281 -25.38 -15.02 6.58
CA ASN A 281 -25.88 -16.16 5.81
C ASN A 281 -26.80 -15.78 4.64
N THR A 282 -27.13 -14.50 4.47
CA THR A 282 -27.94 -14.04 3.33
C THR A 282 -27.22 -14.37 2.02
N LYS A 283 -27.93 -14.94 1.06
CA LYS A 283 -27.45 -15.15 -0.32
C LYS A 283 -28.52 -14.81 -1.35
N ILE A 284 -28.07 -14.40 -2.53
CA ILE A 284 -28.93 -14.15 -3.68
C ILE A 284 -28.68 -15.26 -4.70
N LEU A 285 -29.75 -15.87 -5.21
CA LEU A 285 -29.67 -16.90 -6.25
C LEU A 285 -29.96 -16.25 -7.61
N ALA A 286 -29.08 -16.49 -8.58
CA ALA A 286 -29.23 -16.07 -9.97
C ALA A 286 -29.70 -17.25 -10.84
N ASP A 287 -30.53 -16.98 -11.84
CA ASP A 287 -31.10 -17.98 -12.76
C ASP A 287 -30.15 -18.38 -13.92
N ASN A 288 -28.84 -18.44 -13.70
CA ASN A 288 -27.88 -18.72 -14.78
C ASN A 288 -27.00 -19.94 -14.48
N GLU A 289 -26.76 -20.75 -15.53
CA GLU A 289 -25.85 -21.89 -15.48
C GLU A 289 -24.43 -21.43 -15.11
N LYS A 290 -23.74 -22.29 -14.36
CA LYS A 290 -22.32 -22.08 -14.06
C LYS A 290 -21.53 -22.38 -15.34
N PRO A 291 -20.86 -21.41 -15.95
CA PRO A 291 -19.90 -21.78 -16.97
C PRO A 291 -18.77 -22.59 -16.31
N ASN A 292 -18.34 -23.64 -17.01
CA ASN A 292 -17.31 -24.57 -16.59
C ASN A 292 -16.10 -24.36 -17.50
N PHE A 293 -14.93 -24.11 -16.92
CA PHE A 293 -13.70 -23.81 -17.67
C PHE A 293 -12.62 -24.82 -17.34
N ASP A 294 -11.85 -25.19 -18.36
CA ASP A 294 -10.62 -25.95 -18.16
C ASP A 294 -9.57 -25.05 -17.49
N THR A 295 -9.22 -25.41 -16.27
CA THR A 295 -8.13 -24.79 -15.51
C THR A 295 -7.10 -25.82 -15.12
N LYS A 296 -5.85 -25.45 -15.28
CA LYS A 296 -4.72 -26.25 -14.78
C LYS A 296 -3.95 -25.41 -13.77
N VAL A 297 -3.77 -25.99 -12.59
CA VAL A 297 -2.95 -25.38 -11.52
C VAL A 297 -1.73 -26.24 -11.30
N THR A 298 -0.56 -25.62 -11.35
CA THR A 298 0.71 -26.28 -11.02
C THR A 298 1.37 -25.53 -9.87
N VAL A 299 1.71 -26.25 -8.80
CA VAL A 299 2.43 -25.69 -7.66
C VAL A 299 3.91 -26.05 -7.80
N GLU A 300 4.75 -25.04 -8.01
CA GLU A 300 6.20 -25.18 -8.24
C GLU A 300 6.99 -24.76 -7.00
N HIS A 301 8.30 -24.97 -6.99
CA HIS A 301 9.14 -24.57 -5.85
C HIS A 301 9.07 -23.06 -5.56
N ASN A 302 9.12 -22.23 -6.60
CA ASN A 302 9.19 -20.77 -6.53
C ASN A 302 7.84 -20.06 -6.67
N GLY A 303 6.74 -20.78 -6.87
CA GLY A 303 5.46 -20.13 -7.11
C GLY A 303 4.30 -21.06 -7.41
N ILE A 304 3.21 -20.47 -7.90
CA ILE A 304 2.01 -21.17 -8.34
C ILE A 304 1.65 -20.65 -9.73
N ASN A 305 1.51 -21.57 -10.68
CA ASN A 305 1.09 -21.27 -12.05
C ASN A 305 -0.37 -21.69 -12.25
N ILE A 306 -1.15 -20.80 -12.88
CA ILE A 306 -2.56 -20.98 -13.19
C ILE A 306 -2.71 -20.75 -14.69
N ASP A 307 -3.00 -21.83 -15.42
CA ASP A 307 -3.30 -21.81 -16.84
C ASP A 307 -4.82 -21.83 -17.03
N ILE A 308 -5.33 -20.83 -17.74
CA ILE A 308 -6.75 -20.68 -18.08
C ILE A 308 -6.84 -20.67 -19.61
N SER A 309 -7.59 -21.61 -20.20
CA SER A 309 -7.73 -21.69 -21.67
C SER A 309 -8.47 -20.49 -22.25
N GLU A 310 -9.55 -20.08 -21.60
CA GLU A 310 -10.36 -18.90 -21.91
C GLU A 310 -11.07 -18.39 -20.66
N LEU A 311 -11.41 -17.10 -20.63
CA LEU A 311 -12.11 -16.48 -19.51
C LEU A 311 -13.45 -15.90 -19.96
N ASP A 312 -14.56 -16.53 -19.59
CA ASP A 312 -15.90 -15.95 -19.71
C ASP A 312 -16.21 -15.08 -18.49
N TYR A 313 -15.57 -13.91 -18.46
CA TYR A 313 -15.71 -12.87 -17.43
C TYR A 313 -15.21 -13.20 -16.03
N PHE A 314 -15.33 -14.44 -15.55
CA PHE A 314 -15.01 -14.79 -14.16
C PHE A 314 -14.67 -16.27 -14.02
N ILE A 315 -13.61 -16.53 -13.27
CA ILE A 315 -13.24 -17.87 -12.84
C ILE A 315 -12.77 -17.87 -11.39
N GLU A 316 -13.09 -18.96 -10.70
CA GLU A 316 -12.67 -19.26 -9.35
C GLU A 316 -11.75 -20.46 -9.38
N VAL A 317 -10.53 -20.29 -8.88
CA VAL A 317 -9.52 -21.33 -8.77
C VAL A 317 -9.26 -21.62 -7.30
N ASN A 318 -9.35 -22.89 -6.93
CA ASN A 318 -9.29 -23.38 -5.57
C ASN A 318 -8.00 -24.18 -5.39
N ILE A 319 -7.11 -23.73 -4.49
CA ILE A 319 -5.74 -24.26 -4.37
C ILE A 319 -5.50 -24.69 -2.92
N ASP A 320 -5.30 -25.99 -2.73
CA ASP A 320 -4.92 -26.56 -1.43
C ASP A 320 -3.40 -26.40 -1.21
N LEU A 321 -3.03 -25.67 -0.16
CA LEU A 321 -1.64 -25.43 0.26
C LEU A 321 -1.35 -26.07 1.63
N SER A 322 -2.18 -27.02 2.08
CA SER A 322 -1.99 -27.74 3.35
C SER A 322 -0.64 -28.46 3.44
N LYS A 323 -0.11 -28.93 2.30
CA LYS A 323 1.21 -29.57 2.16
C LYS A 323 2.35 -28.60 1.88
N GLU A 324 2.06 -27.30 1.73
CA GLU A 324 3.00 -26.25 1.33
C GLU A 324 2.95 -25.06 2.32
N PRO A 325 3.16 -25.30 3.63
CA PRO A 325 2.92 -24.30 4.67
C PRO A 325 3.76 -23.03 4.49
N ASP A 326 5.02 -23.16 4.04
CA ASP A 326 5.91 -22.02 3.82
C ASP A 326 5.38 -21.08 2.72
N LYS A 327 4.81 -21.65 1.65
CA LYS A 327 4.20 -20.88 0.55
C LYS A 327 2.94 -20.17 1.04
N PHE A 328 2.12 -20.85 1.82
CA PHE A 328 0.92 -20.26 2.40
C PHE A 328 1.25 -19.09 3.33
N GLU A 329 2.28 -19.23 4.18
CA GLU A 329 2.76 -18.16 5.05
C GLU A 329 3.31 -16.97 4.25
N LYS A 330 4.04 -17.19 3.15
CA LYS A 330 4.46 -16.10 2.26
C LYS A 330 3.25 -15.32 1.72
N ILE A 331 2.21 -16.03 1.28
CA ILE A 331 0.97 -15.40 0.76
C ILE A 331 0.24 -14.61 1.85
N LEU A 332 0.06 -15.18 3.04
CA LEU A 332 -0.53 -14.48 4.20
C LEU A 332 0.21 -13.19 4.53
N ASN A 333 1.54 -13.23 4.47
CA ASN A 333 2.42 -12.09 4.75
C ASN A 333 2.63 -11.16 3.55
N ARG A 334 1.89 -11.33 2.45
CA ARG A 334 1.97 -10.50 1.24
C ARG A 334 3.37 -10.49 0.59
N LYS A 335 4.10 -11.59 0.74
CA LYS A 335 5.42 -11.84 0.13
C LYS A 335 5.26 -12.58 -1.18
N TYR A 336 4.60 -11.93 -2.14
CA TYR A 336 4.38 -12.48 -3.46
C TYR A 336 4.18 -11.38 -4.49
N ARG A 337 4.23 -11.78 -5.76
CA ARG A 337 3.83 -10.97 -6.91
C ARG A 337 2.95 -11.80 -7.82
N VAL A 338 1.99 -11.16 -8.49
CA VAL A 338 1.20 -11.81 -9.54
C VAL A 338 1.47 -11.13 -10.86
N PHE A 339 1.68 -11.91 -11.91
CA PHE A 339 1.79 -11.40 -13.26
C PHE A 339 1.31 -12.44 -14.28
N ALA A 340 0.96 -11.97 -15.46
CA ALA A 340 0.78 -12.85 -16.61
C ALA A 340 2.10 -13.04 -17.35
N GLU A 341 2.41 -14.29 -17.70
CA GLU A 341 3.60 -14.62 -18.49
C GLU A 341 3.44 -14.20 -19.96
N ASN A 342 2.20 -14.25 -20.46
CA ASN A 342 1.85 -13.73 -21.77
C ASN A 342 1.50 -12.23 -21.70
N VAL A 343 1.74 -11.51 -22.81
CA VAL A 343 1.38 -10.09 -22.91
C VAL A 343 -0.13 -9.93 -22.92
N ILE A 344 -0.66 -9.27 -21.90
CA ILE A 344 -2.08 -8.94 -21.76
C ILE A 344 -2.28 -7.43 -21.91
N CYS A 345 -3.11 -7.05 -22.89
CA CYS A 345 -3.53 -5.66 -23.10
C CYS A 345 -4.93 -5.37 -22.54
N ASP A 346 -5.69 -6.42 -22.24
CA ASP A 346 -7.06 -6.36 -21.72
C ASP A 346 -7.05 -6.09 -20.21
N ASP A 347 -8.12 -5.48 -19.69
CA ASP A 347 -8.28 -5.29 -18.25
C ASP A 347 -8.79 -6.59 -17.61
N ILE A 348 -7.86 -7.34 -17.03
CA ILE A 348 -8.11 -8.62 -16.37
C ILE A 348 -7.66 -8.49 -14.92
N TYR A 349 -8.62 -8.46 -14.02
CA TYR A 349 -8.39 -8.32 -12.60
C TYR A 349 -8.20 -9.67 -11.92
N TYR A 350 -7.57 -9.63 -10.76
CA TYR A 350 -7.42 -10.82 -9.93
C TYR A 350 -7.57 -10.49 -8.45
N SER A 351 -7.93 -11.52 -7.66
CA SER A 351 -8.01 -11.44 -6.21
C SER A 351 -7.48 -12.72 -5.58
N ILE A 352 -6.46 -12.59 -4.75
CA ILE A 352 -5.83 -13.68 -3.97
C ILE A 352 -6.38 -13.68 -2.55
N ILE A 353 -7.16 -14.71 -2.18
CA ILE A 353 -7.89 -14.80 -0.91
C ILE A 353 -7.45 -16.04 -0.12
N PRO A 354 -6.53 -15.89 0.84
CA PRO A 354 -6.11 -17.00 1.69
C PRO A 354 -7.16 -17.28 2.78
N TYR A 355 -7.33 -18.55 3.14
CA TYR A 355 -8.20 -19.05 4.20
C TYR A 355 -7.35 -19.78 5.24
N LYS A 356 -6.98 -19.09 6.32
CA LYS A 356 -5.98 -19.55 7.31
C LYS A 356 -6.34 -20.88 7.95
N ALA A 357 -7.59 -21.01 8.43
CA ALA A 357 -8.07 -22.21 9.11
C ALA A 357 -7.96 -23.49 8.26
N ARG A 358 -8.02 -23.35 6.92
CA ARG A 358 -8.00 -24.49 5.98
C ARG A 358 -6.68 -24.60 5.22
N LYS A 359 -5.73 -23.68 5.42
CA LYS A 359 -4.50 -23.54 4.61
C LYS A 359 -4.77 -23.60 3.10
N PHE A 360 -5.77 -22.85 2.70
CA PHE A 360 -6.37 -22.93 1.37
C PHE A 360 -6.37 -21.55 0.72
N LEU A 361 -6.25 -21.49 -0.59
CA LEU A 361 -6.21 -20.27 -1.35
C LEU A 361 -7.32 -20.28 -2.41
N LYS A 362 -8.15 -19.24 -2.40
CA LYS A 362 -9.03 -18.92 -3.54
C LYS A 362 -8.39 -17.84 -4.38
N VAL A 363 -8.32 -18.08 -5.68
CA VAL A 363 -7.91 -17.09 -6.66
C VAL A 363 -9.09 -16.81 -7.57
N PHE A 364 -9.51 -15.55 -7.60
CA PHE A 364 -10.50 -15.08 -8.55
C PHE A 364 -9.79 -14.36 -9.68
N VAL A 365 -10.15 -14.68 -10.92
CA VAL A 365 -9.68 -13.94 -12.11
C VAL A 365 -10.91 -13.50 -12.87
N TYR A 366 -10.99 -12.21 -13.22
CA TYR A 366 -12.22 -11.64 -13.72
C TYR A 366 -12.03 -10.40 -14.58
N SER A 367 -12.96 -10.17 -15.50
CA SER A 367 -12.89 -9.14 -16.52
C SER A 367 -14.29 -8.63 -16.89
N TRP A 368 -14.35 -7.44 -17.49
CA TRP A 368 -15.61 -6.87 -18.00
C TRP A 368 -16.08 -7.53 -19.30
N LYS A 369 -15.17 -8.18 -20.03
CA LYS A 369 -15.41 -8.83 -21.32
C LYS A 369 -14.84 -10.24 -21.34
N LYS A 370 -15.36 -11.09 -22.23
CA LYS A 370 -14.77 -12.40 -22.55
C LYS A 370 -13.35 -12.27 -23.07
N ILE A 371 -12.48 -13.19 -22.66
CA ILE A 371 -11.10 -13.29 -23.13
C ILE A 371 -10.90 -14.64 -23.82
N ASN A 372 -10.86 -14.62 -25.15
CA ASN A 372 -10.76 -15.80 -26.00
C ASN A 372 -9.29 -16.15 -26.31
N LYS A 373 -8.43 -16.13 -25.28
CA LYS A 373 -7.00 -16.43 -25.37
C LYS A 373 -6.55 -17.10 -24.08
N GLU A 374 -5.57 -17.98 -24.20
CA GLU A 374 -4.92 -18.62 -23.05
C GLU A 374 -4.30 -17.55 -22.14
N LEU A 375 -4.52 -17.67 -20.84
CA LEU A 375 -3.92 -16.83 -19.80
C LEU A 375 -3.02 -17.71 -18.94
N ARG A 376 -1.75 -17.30 -18.79
CA ARG A 376 -0.79 -17.96 -17.90
C ARG A 376 -0.44 -17.01 -16.78
N ILE A 377 -1.00 -17.26 -15.60
CA ILE A 377 -0.85 -16.40 -14.44
C ILE A 377 0.12 -17.06 -13.47
N LYS A 378 1.16 -16.34 -13.09
CA LYS A 378 2.15 -16.78 -12.11
C LYS A 378 2.01 -15.97 -10.82
N ILE A 379 1.85 -16.68 -9.72
CA ILE A 379 2.01 -16.16 -8.35
C ILE A 379 3.44 -16.50 -7.93
N ASP A 380 4.33 -15.53 -8.07
CA ASP A 380 5.75 -15.64 -7.74
C ASP A 380 5.96 -15.38 -6.24
N LEU A 381 6.64 -16.30 -5.57
CA LEU A 381 6.91 -16.29 -4.12
C LEU A 381 8.39 -16.01 -3.80
N GLU A 382 9.23 -15.74 -4.81
CA GLU A 382 10.61 -15.28 -4.65
C GLU A 382 10.72 -13.75 -4.62
N ASP A 383 9.75 -13.05 -5.22
CA ASP A 383 9.75 -11.59 -5.36
C ASP A 383 9.05 -10.89 -4.16
N GLU A 384 9.80 -10.10 -3.39
CA GLU A 384 9.26 -9.21 -2.35
C GLU A 384 8.79 -7.87 -2.94
N SER A 385 7.98 -7.90 -4.01
CA SER A 385 7.60 -6.75 -4.85
C SER A 385 7.04 -5.51 -4.13
N LYS A 386 6.46 -5.66 -2.93
CA LYS A 386 6.05 -4.51 -2.09
C LYS A 386 7.24 -3.62 -1.72
N ASN A 387 8.45 -4.19 -1.66
CA ASN A 387 9.67 -3.45 -1.44
C ASN A 387 10.03 -2.56 -2.64
N ASP A 388 9.70 -2.93 -3.88
CA ASP A 388 10.08 -2.14 -5.06
C ASP A 388 9.49 -0.73 -5.03
N LEU A 389 8.21 -0.58 -4.66
CA LEU A 389 7.58 0.72 -4.50
C LEU A 389 8.27 1.56 -3.40
N VAL A 390 8.57 0.92 -2.26
CA VAL A 390 9.27 1.58 -1.16
C VAL A 390 10.67 2.00 -1.57
N ILE A 391 11.39 1.15 -2.31
CA ILE A 391 12.74 1.41 -2.83
C ILE A 391 12.69 2.58 -3.82
N ILE A 392 11.79 2.57 -4.80
CA ILE A 392 11.65 3.65 -5.79
C ILE A 392 11.27 4.97 -5.09
N SER A 393 10.34 4.93 -4.14
CA SER A 393 9.94 6.10 -3.33
C SER A 393 11.09 6.65 -2.50
N ASN A 394 11.88 5.78 -1.86
CA ASN A 394 13.06 6.19 -1.08
C ASN A 394 14.13 6.81 -1.98
N LYS A 395 14.46 6.18 -3.10
CA LYS A 395 15.40 6.74 -4.10
C LYS A 395 14.94 8.09 -4.61
N TYR A 396 13.65 8.23 -4.94
CA TYR A 396 13.05 9.49 -5.35
C TYR A 396 13.27 10.59 -4.30
N LYS A 397 12.95 10.31 -3.03
CA LYS A 397 13.16 11.27 -1.93
C LYS A 397 14.63 11.61 -1.74
N SER A 398 15.54 10.63 -1.79
CA SER A 398 16.98 10.86 -1.70
C SER A 398 17.52 11.71 -2.84
N MET A 399 17.08 11.47 -4.08
CA MET A 399 17.46 12.29 -5.23
C MET A 399 17.03 13.74 -5.09
N GLN A 400 15.84 14.02 -4.53
CA GLN A 400 15.38 15.39 -4.31
C GLN A 400 16.30 16.16 -3.35
N LYS A 401 16.97 15.48 -2.43
CA LYS A 401 17.91 16.09 -1.48
C LYS A 401 19.23 16.48 -2.14
N LEU A 402 19.66 15.81 -3.21
CA LEU A 402 20.98 16.02 -3.85
C LEU A 402 21.24 17.48 -4.26
N GLU A 403 20.22 18.21 -4.71
CA GLU A 403 20.39 19.62 -5.06
C GLU A 403 20.75 20.47 -3.84
N MET A 404 20.06 20.26 -2.71
CA MET A 404 20.30 20.98 -1.46
C MET A 404 21.68 20.68 -0.88
N LEU A 405 22.14 19.47 -1.15
CA LEU A 405 23.42 18.91 -0.80
C LEU A 405 24.58 19.47 -1.64
N GLY A 406 24.32 20.14 -2.77
CA GLY A 406 25.38 20.80 -3.56
C GLY A 406 25.47 20.31 -5.02
N PHE A 407 24.74 19.26 -5.38
CA PHE A 407 24.68 18.73 -6.75
C PHE A 407 23.77 19.58 -7.67
N ARG A 408 24.16 20.83 -7.91
CA ARG A 408 23.33 21.84 -8.60
C ARG A 408 23.49 21.86 -10.13
N HIS A 409 24.37 21.03 -10.68
CA HIS A 409 24.67 21.02 -12.11
C HIS A 409 23.40 20.71 -12.96
N GLN A 410 23.15 21.48 -14.02
CA GLN A 410 21.92 21.37 -14.82
C GLN A 410 21.70 19.96 -15.38
N LYS A 411 22.78 19.27 -15.82
CA LYS A 411 22.73 17.88 -16.28
C LYS A 411 22.19 16.91 -15.21
N ILE A 412 22.59 17.08 -13.95
CA ILE A 412 22.14 16.26 -12.82
C ILE A 412 20.68 16.57 -12.50
N LYS A 413 20.31 17.85 -12.42
CA LYS A 413 18.92 18.30 -12.21
C LYS A 413 17.96 17.76 -13.27
N GLY A 414 18.34 17.84 -14.54
CA GLY A 414 17.55 17.31 -15.65
C GLY A 414 17.34 15.79 -15.53
N LYS A 415 18.38 15.03 -15.15
CA LYS A 415 18.28 13.60 -14.90
C LYS A 415 17.38 13.26 -13.71
N ILE A 416 17.50 13.98 -12.59
CA ILE A 416 16.63 13.81 -11.41
C ILE A 416 15.16 14.08 -11.79
N ARG A 417 14.89 15.15 -12.54
CA ARG A 417 13.53 15.47 -13.01
C ARG A 417 12.97 14.39 -13.93
N ASN A 418 13.77 13.90 -14.88
CA ASN A 418 13.36 12.83 -15.79
C ASN A 418 13.08 11.54 -15.02
N TYR A 419 13.96 11.16 -14.08
CA TYR A 419 13.74 10.01 -13.19
C TYR A 419 12.46 10.19 -12.39
N SER A 420 12.25 11.36 -11.80
CA SER A 420 11.06 11.69 -11.00
C SER A 420 9.77 11.49 -11.78
N MET A 421 9.67 12.07 -12.99
CA MET A 421 8.50 11.91 -13.83
C MET A 421 8.26 10.45 -14.21
N TYR A 422 9.34 9.72 -14.52
CA TYR A 422 9.26 8.33 -14.94
C TYR A 422 8.92 7.37 -13.78
N ALA A 423 9.47 7.62 -12.59
CA ALA A 423 9.21 6.88 -11.36
C ALA A 423 7.73 7.01 -10.96
N ILE A 424 7.12 8.19 -11.05
CA ILE A 424 5.69 8.39 -10.78
C ILE A 424 4.84 7.50 -11.71
N THR A 425 5.11 7.53 -13.02
CA THR A 425 4.38 6.68 -13.98
C THR A 425 4.52 5.18 -13.67
N ILE A 426 5.69 4.75 -13.19
CA ILE A 426 5.93 3.36 -12.78
C ILE A 426 5.18 3.03 -11.51
N ILE A 427 5.21 3.90 -10.50
CA ILE A 427 4.46 3.72 -9.25
C ILE A 427 2.98 3.57 -9.53
N GLU A 428 2.40 4.42 -10.38
CA GLU A 428 1.01 4.32 -10.81
C GLU A 428 0.73 3.01 -11.56
N SER A 429 1.63 2.60 -12.46
CA SER A 429 1.50 1.33 -13.19
C SER A 429 1.62 0.11 -12.25
N MET A 430 2.47 0.18 -11.22
CA MET A 430 2.64 -0.86 -10.21
C MET A 430 1.42 -0.98 -9.35
N ASP A 431 0.89 0.15 -8.88
CA ASP A 431 -0.33 0.19 -8.09
C ASP A 431 -1.49 -0.47 -8.86
N GLU A 432 -1.64 -0.14 -10.14
CA GLU A 432 -2.62 -0.80 -11.02
C GLU A 432 -2.33 -2.31 -11.17
N SER A 433 -1.06 -2.70 -11.29
CA SER A 433 -0.66 -4.11 -11.48
C SER A 433 -0.96 -5.01 -10.29
N PHE A 434 -1.07 -4.46 -9.07
CA PHE A 434 -1.52 -5.25 -7.91
C PHE A 434 -2.97 -5.72 -8.03
N ARG A 435 -3.73 -5.16 -8.96
CA ARG A 435 -5.16 -5.48 -9.15
C ARG A 435 -5.47 -5.98 -10.55
N ASN A 436 -4.64 -5.64 -11.53
CA ASN A 436 -4.86 -5.90 -12.96
C ASN A 436 -3.62 -6.58 -13.57
N LEU A 437 -3.83 -7.68 -14.29
CA LEU A 437 -2.78 -8.46 -14.96
C LEU A 437 -2.24 -7.80 -16.23
N LYS A 438 -2.77 -6.64 -16.59
CA LYS A 438 -2.30 -5.83 -17.71
C LYS A 438 -0.84 -5.44 -17.51
N ASN A 439 0.04 -6.05 -18.28
CA ASN A 439 1.48 -5.91 -18.11
C ASN A 439 2.23 -5.78 -19.44
N SER A 440 1.75 -4.94 -20.37
CA SER A 440 2.41 -4.82 -21.67
C SER A 440 3.87 -4.34 -21.59
N ASP A 441 4.24 -3.55 -20.55
CA ASP A 441 5.54 -2.86 -20.50
C ASP A 441 6.14 -2.60 -19.11
N PHE A 442 5.67 -3.22 -18.01
CA PHE A 442 6.19 -2.88 -16.67
C PHE A 442 7.67 -3.22 -16.48
N LEU A 443 8.10 -4.43 -16.86
CA LEU A 443 9.50 -4.86 -16.72
C LEU A 443 10.44 -3.98 -17.55
N LYS A 444 10.08 -3.66 -18.79
CA LYS A 444 10.82 -2.71 -19.63
C LYS A 444 10.89 -1.33 -18.99
N LYS A 445 9.81 -0.88 -18.34
CA LYS A 445 9.80 0.39 -17.60
C LYS A 445 10.78 0.34 -16.42
N LEU A 446 10.77 -0.73 -15.62
CA LEU A 446 11.74 -0.91 -14.53
C LEU A 446 13.19 -0.93 -15.03
N GLU A 447 13.48 -1.67 -16.10
CA GLU A 447 14.82 -1.71 -16.70
C GLU A 447 15.30 -0.33 -17.15
N LYS A 448 14.43 0.43 -17.81
CA LYS A 448 14.73 1.81 -18.19
C LYS A 448 14.98 2.69 -16.97
N LEU A 449 14.22 2.50 -15.89
CA LEU A 449 14.44 3.23 -14.64
C LEU A 449 15.81 2.86 -14.02
N LYS A 450 16.19 1.59 -13.99
CA LYS A 450 17.53 1.13 -13.58
C LYS A 450 18.64 1.73 -14.46
N GLN A 451 18.43 1.86 -15.77
CA GLN A 451 19.40 2.51 -16.64
C GLN A 451 19.55 4.01 -16.33
N MET A 452 18.44 4.70 -16.06
CA MET A 452 18.46 6.11 -15.64
C MET A 452 19.20 6.31 -14.31
N GLU A 453 19.08 5.36 -13.38
CA GLU A 453 19.83 5.36 -12.12
C GLU A 453 21.34 5.24 -12.37
N LYS A 454 21.77 4.29 -13.19
CA LYS A 454 23.18 4.12 -13.57
C LYS A 454 23.72 5.39 -14.23
N ASP A 455 22.99 5.96 -15.17
CA ASP A 455 23.37 7.18 -15.85
C ASP A 455 23.50 8.38 -14.89
N LEU A 456 22.63 8.45 -13.86
CA LEU A 456 22.71 9.47 -12.83
C LEU A 456 23.93 9.27 -11.93
N TYR A 457 24.20 8.04 -11.48
CA TYR A 457 25.41 7.72 -10.71
C TYR A 457 26.69 8.12 -11.44
N THR A 458 26.79 7.82 -12.74
CA THR A 458 27.94 8.25 -13.55
C THR A 458 28.07 9.77 -13.57
N SER A 459 26.97 10.53 -13.66
CA SER A 459 27.05 12.00 -13.62
C SER A 459 27.36 12.57 -12.23
N LEU A 460 26.94 11.90 -11.15
CA LEU A 460 27.34 12.26 -9.79
C LEU A 460 28.85 12.02 -9.59
N LYS A 461 29.36 10.86 -10.07
CA LYS A 461 30.78 10.53 -10.12
C LYS A 461 31.58 11.59 -10.88
N ASP A 462 31.19 11.90 -12.12
CA ASP A 462 31.88 12.89 -12.95
C ASP A 462 31.97 14.26 -12.25
N MET A 463 30.89 14.67 -11.57
CA MET A 463 30.89 15.90 -10.80
C MET A 463 31.86 15.83 -9.61
N LEU A 464 31.88 14.74 -8.85
CA LEU A 464 32.79 14.58 -7.70
C LEU A 464 34.26 14.54 -8.11
N LEU A 465 34.58 13.95 -9.27
CA LEU A 465 35.96 13.87 -9.77
C LEU A 465 36.44 15.13 -10.49
N SER A 466 35.52 15.91 -11.08
CA SER A 466 35.87 17.18 -11.73
C SER A 466 36.19 18.32 -10.76
N GLN A 467 35.95 18.12 -9.47
CA GLN A 467 36.16 19.09 -8.41
C GLN A 467 37.22 18.59 -7.42
N ASN A 468 37.83 19.51 -6.66
CA ASN A 468 38.63 19.06 -5.52
C ASN A 468 37.71 18.35 -4.53
N PRO A 469 38.16 17.23 -3.93
CA PRO A 469 37.47 16.64 -2.80
C PRO A 469 37.31 17.66 -1.68
N ARG A 470 36.13 17.64 -1.03
CA ARG A 470 35.76 18.60 0.00
C ARG A 470 34.90 17.94 1.05
N PHE A 471 34.92 18.51 2.25
CA PHE A 471 33.98 18.15 3.29
C PHE A 471 32.60 18.71 2.97
N PHE A 472 31.61 17.83 2.89
CA PHE A 472 30.36 18.13 2.19
C PHE A 472 29.45 19.12 2.94
N VAL A 473 29.64 19.28 4.25
CA VAL A 473 29.04 20.38 5.05
C VAL A 473 29.27 21.75 4.45
N GLU A 474 30.43 21.96 3.84
CA GLU A 474 30.81 23.24 3.26
C GLU A 474 29.99 23.56 1.99
N GLU A 475 29.44 22.53 1.34
CA GLU A 475 28.65 22.66 0.10
C GLU A 475 27.15 22.88 0.37
N TYR A 476 26.67 22.65 1.59
CA TYR A 476 25.28 22.92 1.96
C TYR A 476 24.89 24.39 1.79
N ARG A 477 25.84 25.31 1.98
CA ARG A 477 25.59 26.77 2.02
C ARG A 477 24.42 27.08 2.97
N ASN A 478 23.52 27.98 2.60
CA ASN A 478 22.33 28.36 3.37
C ASN A 478 21.15 27.37 3.24
N ASN A 479 21.34 26.20 2.60
CA ASN A 479 20.24 25.27 2.36
C ASN A 479 19.87 24.45 3.60
N VAL A 480 20.76 24.35 4.58
CA VAL A 480 20.51 23.65 5.84
C VAL A 480 21.00 24.51 6.99
N VAL A 481 20.38 24.34 8.15
CA VAL A 481 20.84 24.93 9.39
C VAL A 481 21.83 23.98 10.03
N THR A 482 23.09 24.40 10.17
CA THR A 482 24.14 23.61 10.82
C THR A 482 24.42 24.15 12.22
N ARG A 483 24.45 23.27 13.23
CA ARG A 483 24.71 23.60 14.63
C ARG A 483 25.66 22.57 15.24
N CYS A 484 26.24 22.90 16.40
CA CYS A 484 26.92 21.88 17.20
C CYS A 484 25.92 20.79 17.60
N ALA A 485 26.35 19.53 17.59
CA ALA A 485 25.52 18.44 18.09
C ALA A 485 25.34 18.55 19.62
N ASP A 486 24.35 17.84 20.16
CA ASP A 486 24.19 17.65 21.61
C ASP A 486 25.48 17.03 22.21
N SER A 487 25.88 17.48 23.40
CA SER A 487 27.10 17.04 24.09
C SER A 487 27.21 15.53 24.20
N ARG A 488 26.08 14.81 24.33
CA ARG A 488 26.05 13.34 24.38
C ARG A 488 26.64 12.70 23.12
N PHE A 489 26.36 13.24 21.94
CA PHE A 489 26.89 12.67 20.68
C PHE A 489 28.41 12.73 20.62
N HIS A 490 29.01 13.79 21.17
CA HIS A 490 30.46 13.98 21.17
C HIS A 490 31.19 12.95 22.05
N GLU A 491 30.57 12.52 23.15
CA GLU A 491 31.14 11.56 24.10
C GLU A 491 30.88 10.11 23.68
N GLU A 492 29.69 9.83 23.12
CA GLU A 492 29.26 8.48 22.74
C GLU A 492 29.90 7.99 21.43
N HIS A 493 30.31 8.91 20.54
CA HIS A 493 30.83 8.54 19.21
C HIS A 493 32.32 8.77 19.08
N GLN A 494 33.05 7.66 18.98
CA GLN A 494 34.49 7.64 18.80
C GLN A 494 34.87 7.48 17.33
N CYS A 495 36.03 8.05 16.97
CA CYS A 495 36.62 7.88 15.66
C CYS A 495 36.94 6.39 15.43
N PRO A 496 36.40 5.75 14.38
CA PRO A 496 36.57 4.32 14.13
C PRO A 496 38.04 3.92 13.86
N PHE A 497 38.93 4.88 13.64
CA PHE A 497 40.32 4.64 13.28
C PHE A 497 41.31 4.81 14.45
N CYS A 498 41.01 5.68 15.41
CA CYS A 498 41.93 5.99 16.51
C CYS A 498 41.28 6.04 17.90
N GLY A 499 39.97 5.79 18.01
CA GLY A 499 39.24 5.76 19.28
C GLY A 499 38.98 7.13 19.92
N ASN A 500 39.52 8.22 19.38
CA ASN A 500 39.29 9.56 19.94
C ASN A 500 37.86 10.07 19.72
N PRO A 501 37.26 10.80 20.68
CA PRO A 501 35.94 11.41 20.53
C PRO A 501 35.82 12.28 19.27
N LEU A 502 34.65 12.25 18.62
CA LEU A 502 34.38 13.02 17.41
C LEU A 502 33.79 14.39 17.73
N SER A 503 34.30 15.43 17.05
CA SER A 503 33.67 16.75 17.05
C SER A 503 32.56 16.78 16.01
N MET A 504 31.30 16.80 16.46
CA MET A 504 30.11 16.63 15.62
C MET A 504 29.29 17.92 15.42
N LYS A 505 28.69 18.03 14.24
CA LYS A 505 27.71 19.04 13.86
C LYS A 505 26.47 18.38 13.30
N GLU A 506 25.31 18.88 13.69
CA GLU A 506 24.02 18.48 13.13
C GLU A 506 23.59 19.49 12.07
N SER A 507 23.13 18.99 10.94
CA SER A 507 22.60 19.80 9.83
C SER A 507 21.16 19.40 9.54
N TYR A 508 20.26 20.39 9.49
CA TYR A 508 18.82 20.16 9.34
C TYR A 508 18.15 21.07 8.31
N ASN A 509 17.23 20.51 7.51
CA ASN A 509 16.23 21.25 6.74
C ASN A 509 14.87 20.55 6.86
N GLY A 510 13.89 21.24 7.47
CA GLY A 510 12.57 20.68 7.73
C GLY A 510 11.62 20.59 6.55
N LEU A 511 11.84 21.36 5.48
CA LEU A 511 10.99 21.32 4.29
C LEU A 511 11.20 20.04 3.47
N LEU A 512 12.42 19.51 3.48
CA LEU A 512 12.83 18.33 2.71
C LEU A 512 13.27 17.16 3.60
N ASP A 513 13.03 17.27 4.92
CA ASP A 513 13.44 16.31 5.95
C ASP A 513 14.90 15.85 5.78
N ILE A 514 15.80 16.81 5.57
CA ILE A 514 17.24 16.56 5.56
C ILE A 514 17.71 16.61 7.00
N LYS A 515 18.26 15.50 7.50
CA LYS A 515 18.96 15.40 8.78
C LYS A 515 20.30 14.74 8.53
N ARG A 516 21.39 15.42 8.86
CA ARG A 516 22.75 14.93 8.64
C ARG A 516 23.62 15.21 9.84
N LEU A 517 24.57 14.32 10.05
CA LEU A 517 25.57 14.44 11.07
C LEU A 517 26.94 14.45 10.42
N SER A 518 27.74 15.42 10.82
CA SER A 518 29.03 15.68 10.22
C SER A 518 30.07 15.77 11.32
N ALA A 519 31.16 15.03 11.19
CA ALA A 519 32.11 14.81 12.26
C ALA A 519 33.55 15.04 11.80
N PHE A 520 34.40 15.49 12.71
CA PHE A 520 35.85 15.62 12.54
C PHE A 520 36.58 15.01 13.73
N CYS A 521 37.60 14.20 13.45
CA CYS A 521 38.51 13.69 14.48
C CYS A 521 39.69 14.64 14.66
N SER A 522 39.85 15.21 15.86
CA SER A 522 40.97 16.12 16.17
C SER A 522 42.35 15.47 16.18
N ASN A 523 42.42 14.13 16.25
CA ASN A 523 43.68 13.40 16.32
C ASN A 523 44.18 12.92 14.95
N CYS A 524 43.33 12.24 14.19
CA CYS A 524 43.70 11.70 12.88
C CYS A 524 43.19 12.53 11.70
N HIS A 525 42.50 13.65 11.98
CA HIS A 525 41.95 14.60 11.01
C HIS A 525 40.96 14.02 9.99
N ASN A 526 40.47 12.81 10.24
CA ASN A 526 39.46 12.18 9.38
C ASN A 526 38.10 12.85 9.60
N VAL A 527 37.39 13.07 8.50
CA VAL A 527 36.06 13.67 8.47
C VAL A 527 35.01 12.65 8.07
N PHE A 528 33.79 12.88 8.51
CA PHE A 528 32.64 12.05 8.19
C PHE A 528 31.42 12.91 7.95
N ASP A 529 30.61 12.58 6.96
CA ASP A 529 29.36 13.29 6.68
C ASP A 529 28.29 12.32 6.19
N VAL A 530 27.23 12.13 6.97
CA VAL A 530 26.25 11.08 6.73
C VAL A 530 24.82 11.51 7.05
N PRO A 531 23.81 10.88 6.44
CA PRO A 531 22.42 11.01 6.88
C PRO A 531 22.26 10.55 8.33
N PHE A 532 21.38 11.21 9.08
CA PHE A 532 21.12 10.92 10.48
C PHE A 532 19.63 10.63 10.71
N TYR A 533 19.31 9.38 11.02
CA TYR A 533 17.94 8.89 11.19
C TYR A 533 17.72 8.18 12.55
N GLY A 534 18.65 8.29 13.50
CA GLY A 534 18.61 7.62 14.81
C GLY A 534 20.03 7.41 15.39
N GLU A 535 20.15 6.66 16.49
CA GLU A 535 21.42 6.54 17.25
C GLU A 535 22.56 5.83 16.50
N LYS A 536 22.26 4.91 15.58
CA LYS A 536 23.32 4.16 14.87
C LYS A 536 23.82 4.92 13.66
N ILE A 537 25.03 5.46 13.76
CA ILE A 537 25.70 6.10 12.64
C ILE A 537 26.46 5.08 11.79
N LYS A 538 26.38 5.26 10.49
CA LYS A 538 26.93 4.36 9.47
C LYS A 538 27.86 5.15 8.56
N TYR A 539 29.08 4.68 8.36
CA TYR A 539 30.08 5.30 7.49
C TYR A 539 30.74 4.24 6.60
N PRO A 540 31.32 4.61 5.44
CA PRO A 540 32.29 3.75 4.77
C PRO A 540 33.50 3.57 5.68
N LEU A 541 33.86 2.33 6.01
CA LEU A 541 35.01 2.02 6.85
C LEU A 541 36.24 1.78 5.97
N ILE A 542 37.36 2.42 6.32
CA ILE A 542 38.61 2.38 5.56
C ILE A 542 39.66 1.65 6.40
N GLU A 543 40.15 0.52 5.91
CA GLU A 543 41.15 -0.32 6.56
C GLU A 543 42.41 -0.39 5.70
N ILE A 544 43.59 -0.24 6.31
CA ILE A 544 44.86 -0.42 5.60
C ILE A 544 45.14 -1.91 5.46
N LYS A 545 45.28 -2.37 4.22
CA LYS A 545 45.69 -3.74 3.89
C LYS A 545 47.20 -3.88 3.84
N ASN A 546 47.87 -2.96 3.16
CA ASN A 546 49.32 -2.98 2.97
C ASN A 546 49.88 -1.56 2.80
N TYR A 547 51.15 -1.37 3.14
CA TYR A 547 51.86 -0.10 3.00
C TYR A 547 53.34 -0.32 2.70
N SER A 548 53.79 0.14 1.54
CA SER A 548 55.19 0.04 1.09
C SER A 548 55.97 1.34 1.18
N GLY A 549 55.34 2.43 1.64
CA GLY A 549 55.92 3.77 1.64
C GLY A 549 55.47 4.60 0.43
N ASP A 550 55.74 4.11 -0.77
CA ASP A 550 55.37 4.72 -2.05
C ASP A 550 53.97 4.31 -2.55
N SER A 551 53.42 3.24 -1.97
CA SER A 551 52.05 2.78 -2.19
C SER A 551 51.35 2.42 -0.89
N ILE A 552 50.03 2.56 -0.89
CA ILE A 552 49.14 2.10 0.16
C ILE A 552 47.93 1.41 -0.45
N GLU A 553 47.56 0.27 0.12
CA GLU A 553 46.37 -0.50 -0.27
C GLU A 553 45.34 -0.42 0.85
N PHE A 554 44.09 -0.17 0.47
CA PHE A 554 42.96 -0.06 1.39
C PHE A 554 41.89 -1.09 1.07
N PHE A 555 41.25 -1.62 2.13
CA PHE A 555 39.91 -2.19 2.04
C PHE A 555 38.88 -1.16 2.47
N ILE A 556 37.88 -0.95 1.60
CA ILE A 556 36.77 -0.07 1.85
C ILE A 556 35.54 -0.92 2.09
N HIS A 557 35.05 -0.92 3.34
CA HIS A 557 33.92 -1.73 3.76
C HIS A 557 32.65 -0.90 3.82
N VAL A 558 31.62 -1.37 3.12
CA VAL A 558 30.27 -0.82 3.19
C VAL A 558 29.28 -1.93 3.53
N LYS A 559 28.18 -1.57 4.19
CA LYS A 559 27.18 -2.53 4.68
C LYS A 559 25.76 -2.09 4.38
N ASN A 560 24.91 -2.96 3.86
CA ASN A 560 23.50 -2.65 3.73
C ASN A 560 22.78 -2.96 5.05
N LEU A 561 22.26 -1.93 5.73
CA LEU A 561 21.44 -2.08 6.95
C LEU A 561 19.94 -2.06 6.65
N ASN A 562 19.55 -1.83 5.39
CA ASN A 562 18.16 -1.82 4.97
C ASN A 562 17.63 -3.26 4.88
N PRO A 563 16.31 -3.47 5.06
CA PRO A 563 15.68 -4.77 4.91
C PRO A 563 15.52 -5.21 3.44
N TYR A 564 16.00 -4.41 2.48
CA TYR A 564 15.88 -4.62 1.04
C TYR A 564 17.22 -4.43 0.31
N ILE A 565 17.31 -4.92 -0.93
CA ILE A 565 18.49 -4.73 -1.79
C ILE A 565 18.69 -3.23 -2.08
N THR A 566 19.93 -2.75 -1.96
CA THR A 566 20.29 -1.36 -2.25
C THR A 566 21.16 -1.25 -3.49
N ASN A 567 20.94 -0.18 -4.26
CA ASN A 567 21.80 0.18 -5.38
C ASN A 567 22.86 1.14 -4.86
N ASN A 568 24.13 0.77 -5.04
CA ASN A 568 25.25 1.47 -4.44
C ASN A 568 26.18 2.01 -5.52
N CYS A 569 26.66 3.23 -5.33
CA CYS A 569 27.78 3.79 -6.07
C CYS A 569 28.81 4.30 -5.08
N ILE A 570 30.04 3.79 -5.15
CA ILE A 570 31.16 4.31 -4.36
C ILE A 570 32.12 5.03 -5.29
N CYS A 571 32.59 6.20 -4.87
CA CYS A 571 33.55 7.03 -5.59
C CYS A 571 34.72 7.33 -4.66
N PHE A 572 35.93 7.22 -5.20
CA PHE A 572 37.19 7.44 -4.52
C PHE A 572 37.85 8.67 -5.12
N ASN A 573 38.28 9.59 -4.26
CA ASN A 573 39.05 10.74 -4.70
C ASN A 573 40.16 11.01 -3.67
N VAL A 574 41.30 11.54 -4.11
CA VAL A 574 42.41 11.86 -3.21
C VAL A 574 42.50 13.37 -3.07
N TRP A 575 42.83 13.84 -1.88
CA TRP A 575 43.13 15.24 -1.59
C TRP A 575 44.57 15.40 -1.10
N CYS A 576 45.23 16.50 -1.48
CA CYS A 576 46.48 17.00 -0.89
C CYS A 576 46.45 18.53 -0.88
N GLU A 577 47.33 19.14 -0.05
CA GLU A 577 47.40 20.60 0.08
C GLU A 577 47.84 21.30 -1.22
N ASN A 578 48.73 20.70 -2.01
CA ASN A 578 49.29 21.32 -3.20
C ASN A 578 48.84 20.60 -4.48
N ARG A 579 47.94 21.25 -5.24
CA ARG A 579 47.27 20.68 -6.41
C ARG A 579 48.21 20.17 -7.52
N SER A 580 49.39 20.76 -7.70
CA SER A 580 50.36 20.32 -8.71
C SER A 580 50.91 18.91 -8.45
N GLU A 581 50.64 18.34 -7.28
CA GLU A 581 51.20 17.05 -6.84
C GLU A 581 50.23 15.88 -7.09
N PHE A 582 48.96 16.16 -7.41
CA PHE A 582 47.99 15.14 -7.85
C PHE A 582 48.41 14.43 -9.13
N GLU A 583 49.10 15.14 -10.03
CA GLU A 583 49.53 14.59 -11.32
C GLU A 583 50.50 13.42 -11.16
N ASN A 584 51.08 13.23 -9.96
CA ASN A 584 52.02 12.16 -9.63
C ASN A 584 51.37 10.97 -8.90
N LEU A 585 50.04 10.89 -8.79
CA LEU A 585 49.37 9.75 -8.14
C LEU A 585 48.67 8.84 -9.16
N ILE A 586 48.61 7.55 -8.83
CA ILE A 586 47.78 6.54 -9.47
C ILE A 586 46.79 6.04 -8.44
N LEU A 587 45.50 6.09 -8.77
CA LEU A 587 44.42 5.48 -8.02
C LEU A 587 43.91 4.27 -8.82
N THR A 588 43.98 3.07 -8.26
CA THR A 588 43.64 1.83 -9.01
C THR A 588 42.17 1.72 -9.37
N LYS A 589 41.30 2.42 -8.64
CA LYS A 589 39.86 2.45 -8.88
C LYS A 589 39.28 3.78 -8.44
N GLU A 590 38.62 4.47 -9.36
CA GLU A 590 37.95 5.74 -9.07
C GLU A 590 36.50 5.56 -8.61
N PHE A 591 35.82 4.50 -9.06
CA PHE A 591 34.44 4.24 -8.70
C PHE A 591 34.02 2.78 -8.94
N GLU A 592 32.93 2.38 -8.30
CA GLU A 592 32.24 1.11 -8.56
C GLU A 592 30.73 1.27 -8.34
N ILE A 593 29.93 0.61 -9.17
CA ILE A 593 28.47 0.51 -9.01
C ILE A 593 28.13 -0.97 -8.76
N PHE A 594 27.33 -1.25 -7.73
CA PHE A 594 26.94 -2.61 -7.37
C PHE A 594 25.62 -2.64 -6.59
N GLU A 595 25.00 -3.83 -6.54
CA GLU A 595 23.85 -4.10 -5.68
C GLU A 595 24.33 -4.79 -4.39
N LEU A 596 23.65 -4.55 -3.26
CA LEU A 596 24.00 -5.14 -1.97
C LEU A 596 22.75 -5.70 -1.29
N ASN A 597 22.76 -7.00 -0.96
CA ASN A 597 21.66 -7.70 -0.31
C ASN A 597 21.41 -7.18 1.11
N PRO A 598 20.19 -7.34 1.68
CA PRO A 598 19.91 -6.98 3.07
C PRO A 598 20.92 -7.60 4.04
N ASN A 599 21.37 -6.83 5.03
CA ASN A 599 22.34 -7.24 6.06
C ASN A 599 23.71 -7.74 5.54
N SER A 600 24.00 -7.61 4.25
CA SER A 600 25.28 -7.99 3.66
C SER A 600 26.29 -6.84 3.67
N ASN A 601 27.57 -7.18 3.53
CA ASN A 601 28.67 -6.23 3.39
C ASN A 601 29.42 -6.46 2.08
N LYS A 602 30.15 -5.44 1.65
CA LYS A 602 31.10 -5.54 0.53
C LYS A 602 32.38 -4.82 0.89
N SER A 603 33.50 -5.49 0.62
CA SER A 603 34.84 -4.95 0.76
C SER A 603 35.39 -4.66 -0.63
N ILE A 604 35.87 -3.45 -0.85
CA ILE A 604 36.41 -3.00 -2.14
C ILE A 604 37.86 -2.64 -1.93
N GLU A 605 38.73 -3.24 -2.73
CA GLU A 605 40.15 -2.93 -2.72
C GLU A 605 40.43 -1.71 -3.59
N VAL A 606 41.17 -0.75 -3.03
CA VAL A 606 41.66 0.42 -3.74
C VAL A 606 43.08 0.72 -3.28
N SER A 607 43.94 1.12 -4.21
CA SER A 607 45.35 1.43 -3.93
C SER A 607 45.68 2.81 -4.44
N VAL A 608 46.48 3.53 -3.66
CA VAL A 608 47.05 4.83 -4.04
C VAL A 608 48.55 4.68 -4.12
N CYS A 609 49.12 4.94 -5.30
CA CYS A 609 50.54 4.80 -5.56
C CYS A 609 51.12 6.10 -6.10
N LEU A 610 52.38 6.40 -5.77
CA LEU A 610 53.15 7.39 -6.50
C LEU A 610 53.46 6.86 -7.91
N LYS A 611 53.38 7.73 -8.93
CA LYS A 611 53.94 7.46 -10.26
C LYS A 611 55.45 7.40 -10.15
N ASP A 612 56.07 6.59 -11.01
CA ASP A 612 57.53 6.56 -11.13
C ASP A 612 58.08 7.96 -11.41
N THR A 613 58.79 8.51 -10.43
CA THR A 613 59.35 9.86 -10.49
C THR A 613 60.70 9.90 -9.79
N THR A 614 61.62 10.71 -10.33
CA THR A 614 62.94 10.98 -9.75
C THR A 614 62.88 12.04 -8.64
N LYS A 615 61.73 12.71 -8.46
CA LYS A 615 61.52 13.71 -7.41
C LYS A 615 61.23 13.00 -6.09
N LYS A 616 61.95 13.38 -5.03
CA LYS A 616 61.65 12.92 -3.66
C LYS A 616 60.33 13.50 -3.18
N VAL A 617 59.41 12.63 -2.79
CA VAL A 617 58.08 12.93 -2.26
C VAL A 617 58.02 12.43 -0.83
N ASN A 618 57.45 13.24 0.07
CA ASN A 618 57.22 12.87 1.47
C ASN A 618 56.05 13.69 2.01
N GLN A 619 54.83 13.28 1.67
CA GLN A 619 53.64 14.14 1.79
C GLN A 619 52.44 13.41 2.36
N THR A 620 51.60 14.19 3.04
CA THR A 620 50.34 13.73 3.60
C THR A 620 49.23 13.91 2.56
N TYR A 621 48.46 12.86 2.37
CA TYR A 621 47.32 12.78 1.47
C TYR A 621 46.09 12.38 2.28
N CYS A 622 44.91 12.60 1.72
CA CYS A 622 43.65 12.21 2.32
C CYS A 622 42.78 11.50 1.28
N LEU A 623 42.42 10.25 1.54
CA LEU A 623 41.50 9.50 0.69
C LEU A 623 40.08 9.88 1.10
N TYR A 624 39.30 10.40 0.15
CA TYR A 624 37.86 10.63 0.28
C TYR A 624 37.11 9.46 -0.33
N VAL A 625 36.18 8.92 0.46
CA VAL A 625 35.25 7.87 0.04
C VAL A 625 33.84 8.45 0.08
N TYR A 626 33.24 8.61 -1.10
CA TYR A 626 31.85 9.00 -1.25
C TYR A 626 31.04 7.76 -1.60
N TRP A 627 30.07 7.42 -0.78
CA TRP A 627 29.19 6.28 -0.99
C TRP A 627 27.75 6.75 -1.11
N PHE A 628 27.15 6.54 -2.27
CA PHE A 628 25.72 6.68 -2.49
C PHE A 628 25.04 5.33 -2.28
N GLU A 629 24.18 5.21 -1.26
CA GLU A 629 23.26 4.08 -1.07
C GLU A 629 21.86 4.55 -1.44
N ASN A 630 21.30 4.06 -2.55
CA ASN A 630 20.02 4.55 -3.09
C ASN A 630 19.96 6.10 -3.19
N PHE A 631 21.05 6.72 -3.62
CA PHE A 631 21.25 8.17 -3.74
C PHE A 631 21.39 8.97 -2.43
N ASP A 632 21.25 8.36 -1.25
CA ASP A 632 21.70 8.97 0.00
C ASP A 632 23.23 8.90 0.09
N ILE A 633 23.88 10.04 0.31
CA ILE A 633 25.34 10.15 0.30
C ILE A 633 25.95 10.03 1.71
N PHE A 634 26.93 9.15 1.84
CA PHE A 634 27.76 8.91 3.01
C PHE A 634 29.21 9.22 2.66
N VAL A 635 29.91 9.98 3.50
CA VAL A 635 31.30 10.38 3.27
C VAL A 635 32.15 9.99 4.47
N SER A 636 33.31 9.41 4.20
CA SER A 636 34.38 9.25 5.17
C SER A 636 35.73 9.53 4.53
N THR A 637 36.71 9.89 5.35
CA THR A 637 38.08 10.08 4.88
C THR A 637 39.11 9.31 5.69
N TYR A 638 40.27 9.10 5.06
CA TYR A 638 41.44 8.55 5.72
C TYR A 638 42.69 9.34 5.34
N THR A 639 43.34 9.93 6.33
CA THR A 639 44.60 10.66 6.17
C THR A 639 45.78 9.69 6.23
N PHE A 640 46.66 9.72 5.23
CA PHE A 640 47.83 8.85 5.12
C PHE A 640 49.04 9.61 4.56
N LYS A 641 50.20 8.97 4.54
CA LYS A 641 51.45 9.58 4.08
C LYS A 641 52.12 8.69 3.06
N LEU A 642 52.59 9.25 1.94
CA LEU A 642 53.39 8.54 0.94
C LEU A 642 54.79 9.15 0.81
N LYS A 643 55.77 8.30 0.52
CA LYS A 643 57.16 8.67 0.29
C LYS A 643 57.86 7.77 -0.74
N ASN A 644 58.67 8.35 -1.61
CA ASN A 644 59.71 7.63 -2.37
C ASN A 644 61.09 8.13 -1.89
N ILE A 645 61.98 7.20 -1.53
CA ILE A 645 63.28 7.52 -0.92
C ILE A 645 64.35 7.70 -1.98
#